data_AF-A0A9P8JMK5-F1
#
_entry.id   AF-A0A9P8JMK5-F1
#
_cell.length_a   1.000
_cell.length_b   1.000
_cell.length_c   1.000
_cell.angle_alpha   90.00
_cell.angle_beta   90.00
_cell.angle_gamma   90.00
#
_symmetry.space_group_name_H-M   'P 1'
#
loop_
_entity.id
_entity.type
_entity.pdbx_description
1 polymer ?
#
loop_
_entity_poly.entity_id
_entity_poly.type
_entity_poly.pdbx_seq_one_letter_code
_entity_poly.pdbx_strand_id
1 'polypeptide(L)'
;KDSKVFRPPQPWLMELISFLVELYDYAELKLNLKFEIEVLCKDLGLDHKEVEPASIIRTLPLHLEGELLQQYPTDTMDGFGDMHLMSLSKRAPSERFSSQDVLKSLPDLGAMLNYPPSSGSISQAQLKNIFLEAAQRAITEIIAPVVERSVTIAAISTSQLVEKDFAMEPDPERLSSCAHNVVKALSGSLALVTCKEPLRMSISNNIRILAAQNLREPLPEGSILMFVNDNLDTVCKLVEDAAESQSMAEIDAQIQESMERRKRHNEQRPSEPFNFPAVSRWAFFIPDPYRQEPGGLNPQQLAIYEEFGRQMRLPAAPHANAVSQDNTRQLQELTDNYLTSLPTPAEAPAIPRQGQQQQRVVPAQGQTNGYMTTDVLIAHVFEALAELQRAAHEAPEEHIGEIGPSSPVREAYAQLMRMIESSPDKEQLALHTVQRATLFAYTKSETRLEIEVFVEVLNHLCLISVNTARNLTIYLQSINDDKVYNGPVTVCLLKTGLLDIHHVDLQTSQAIMQKKAVAVEFLGALIDELILNEHPAALRADFVLSFGALGQWLSEDPSIELGKDIIKKLQDVSNGAPPPSPPASDKQDQLEYVFEEWVRLQRPEVPERYLVAFIQQLQSRSLLSNQEEFSAFLRVCIEMSLDCFEREALTYGSLDHAYIHVDALAKLIASLVAYQSEGEGVLSGNKTDYLKAILGLLVLVMNHQQASRAVDRFNDRVFFRLMSSLLCELSMFREHLGDDYQDLILVFGKAFLALQPKFFPMFTFSWLALISHRMFVPEIMRSADRKGWDIYLQLLQVLFSFLGDLVSTQEISVHAAEFYRGVLRVLLILQHDFPEFLTENHMRLNSSVPAGLLQLQNVINCAYPSSFQELPDPFTPGLKMNRLEQVRQLPHLRGGLENVLSEAGIDTTVENLLQGKDIKDDDIKIVIEGIETEGKPDALIINALILHIGNTATAGSSVFSPSATPSRVIERLLHESRHEVRYQLLSAITNQIRYPNAHTHYFSTALLHLFTVSSEDLQQQVARVLVERVMSSRPHPWGLLVTVLELVKNNSYNIWELGWMKAAPEVERMMLNVAHSSGLAQSPRAMT
;
A
#
# COMPACT_ATOMS: atom_id res chain seq x y z
N LYS A 1 -28.26 15.57 -27.81
CA LYS A 1 -28.33 15.07 -29.21
C LYS A 1 -27.42 15.85 -30.18
N ASP A 2 -27.21 17.15 -29.97
CA ASP A 2 -26.34 17.98 -30.84
C ASP A 2 -24.85 18.02 -30.41
N SER A 3 -24.47 17.29 -29.36
CA SER A 3 -23.08 17.22 -28.90
C SER A 3 -22.24 16.44 -29.92
N LYS A 4 -21.18 17.08 -30.44
CA LYS A 4 -20.16 16.42 -31.28
C LYS A 4 -19.18 15.56 -30.46
N VAL A 5 -19.16 15.72 -29.14
CA VAL A 5 -18.21 15.07 -28.23
C VAL A 5 -18.82 13.82 -27.56
N PHE A 6 -20.10 13.89 -27.17
CA PHE A 6 -20.79 12.83 -26.43
C PHE A 6 -21.80 12.05 -27.29
N ARG A 7 -21.55 11.94 -28.60
CA ARG A 7 -22.37 11.15 -29.51
C ARG A 7 -21.66 9.83 -29.82
N PRO A 8 -22.34 8.66 -29.77
CA PRO A 8 -21.78 7.42 -30.27
C PRO A 8 -21.31 7.54 -31.73
N PRO A 9 -20.19 6.92 -32.13
CA PRO A 9 -19.39 5.92 -31.41
C PRO A 9 -18.11 6.52 -30.79
N GLN A 10 -18.23 7.39 -29.78
CA GLN A 10 -17.06 7.88 -29.05
C GLN A 10 -16.55 6.80 -28.07
N PRO A 11 -15.23 6.47 -28.05
CA PRO A 11 -14.72 5.33 -27.29
C PRO A 11 -15.00 5.38 -25.79
N TRP A 12 -14.87 6.54 -25.14
CA TRP A 12 -15.08 6.65 -23.68
C TRP A 12 -16.55 6.47 -23.30
N LEU A 13 -17.46 7.03 -24.11
CA LEU A 13 -18.90 6.84 -23.96
C LEU A 13 -19.26 5.38 -24.19
N MET A 14 -18.69 4.73 -25.21
CA MET A 14 -18.95 3.32 -25.48
C MET A 14 -18.38 2.40 -24.40
N GLU A 15 -17.22 2.72 -23.79
CA GLU A 15 -16.69 1.99 -22.62
C GLU A 15 -17.62 2.12 -21.41
N LEU A 16 -18.09 3.33 -21.10
CA LEU A 16 -19.04 3.56 -20.01
C LEU A 16 -20.37 2.85 -20.25
N ILE A 17 -20.88 2.87 -21.48
CA ILE A 17 -22.11 2.14 -21.84
C ILE A 17 -21.88 0.63 -21.76
N SER A 18 -20.74 0.11 -22.22
CA SER A 18 -20.40 -1.32 -22.12
C SER A 18 -20.33 -1.77 -20.66
N PHE A 19 -19.81 -0.93 -19.76
CA PHE A 19 -19.81 -1.17 -18.32
C PHE A 19 -21.22 -1.09 -17.70
N LEU A 20 -22.05 -0.14 -18.10
CA LEU A 20 -23.45 -0.06 -17.65
C LEU A 20 -24.28 -1.26 -18.14
N VAL A 21 -23.97 -1.79 -19.33
CA VAL A 21 -24.58 -3.03 -19.84
C VAL A 21 -24.06 -4.25 -19.07
N GLU A 22 -22.79 -4.28 -18.68
CA GLU A 22 -22.27 -5.31 -17.75
C GLU A 22 -22.99 -5.27 -16.39
N LEU A 23 -23.23 -4.09 -15.83
CA LEU A 23 -24.03 -3.90 -14.62
C LEU A 23 -25.49 -4.35 -14.82
N TYR A 24 -26.09 -4.02 -15.97
CA TYR A 24 -27.46 -4.38 -16.29
C TYR A 24 -27.65 -5.90 -16.37
N ASP A 25 -26.73 -6.62 -17.01
CA ASP A 25 -26.83 -8.06 -17.26
C ASP A 25 -26.32 -8.91 -16.08
N TYR A 26 -25.28 -8.47 -15.38
CA TYR A 26 -24.53 -9.31 -14.44
C TYR A 26 -24.54 -8.82 -12.98
N ALA A 27 -25.00 -7.59 -12.71
CA ALA A 27 -25.25 -7.16 -11.32
C ALA A 27 -26.73 -7.33 -10.96
N GLU A 28 -27.01 -7.69 -9.70
CA GLU A 28 -28.37 -7.80 -9.15
C GLU A 28 -29.01 -6.41 -8.90
N LEU A 29 -29.08 -5.58 -9.95
CA LEU A 29 -29.65 -4.24 -9.87
C LEU A 29 -31.16 -4.28 -9.66
N LYS A 30 -31.64 -3.36 -8.81
CA LYS A 30 -33.07 -3.07 -8.65
C LYS A 30 -33.66 -2.59 -9.98
N LEU A 31 -34.93 -2.93 -10.22
CA LEU A 31 -35.61 -2.75 -11.51
C LEU A 31 -35.66 -1.29 -12.00
N ASN A 32 -35.70 -0.33 -11.07
CA ASN A 32 -35.63 1.11 -11.37
C ASN A 32 -34.29 1.51 -12.00
N LEU A 33 -33.18 0.98 -11.49
CA LEU A 33 -31.84 1.28 -12.02
C LEU A 33 -31.63 0.63 -13.39
N LYS A 34 -32.16 -0.58 -13.59
CA LYS A 34 -32.19 -1.21 -14.93
C LYS A 34 -32.95 -0.36 -15.93
N PHE A 35 -34.10 0.20 -15.53
CA PHE A 35 -34.89 1.08 -16.38
C PHE A 35 -34.18 2.40 -16.71
N GLU A 36 -33.44 3.00 -15.76
CA GLU A 36 -32.65 4.21 -16.04
C GLU A 36 -31.55 3.96 -17.07
N ILE A 37 -30.90 2.79 -17.03
CA ILE A 37 -29.91 2.39 -18.05
C ILE A 37 -30.57 2.23 -19.42
N GLU A 38 -31.75 1.62 -19.49
CA GLU A 38 -32.52 1.49 -20.74
C GLU A 38 -32.92 2.86 -21.33
N VAL A 39 -33.39 3.78 -20.47
CA VAL A 39 -33.77 5.14 -20.87
C VAL A 39 -32.56 5.91 -21.37
N LEU A 40 -31.41 5.81 -20.68
CA LEU A 40 -30.16 6.45 -21.08
C LEU A 40 -29.69 5.94 -22.45
N CYS A 41 -29.68 4.61 -22.66
CA CYS A 41 -29.33 4.02 -23.95
C CYS A 41 -30.27 4.52 -25.06
N LYS A 42 -31.58 4.56 -24.80
CA LYS A 42 -32.59 5.06 -25.74
C LYS A 42 -32.42 6.54 -26.08
N ASP A 43 -32.07 7.38 -25.10
CA ASP A 43 -31.85 8.81 -25.31
C ASP A 43 -30.57 9.09 -26.12
N LEU A 44 -29.57 8.20 -26.00
CA LEU A 44 -28.35 8.18 -26.81
C LEU A 44 -28.53 7.51 -28.18
N GLY A 45 -29.68 6.87 -28.44
CA GLY A 45 -29.99 6.18 -29.70
C GLY A 45 -29.27 4.83 -29.85
N LEU A 46 -28.96 4.17 -28.74
CA LEU A 46 -28.33 2.85 -28.67
C LEU A 46 -29.35 1.80 -28.21
N ASP A 47 -29.25 0.58 -28.73
CA ASP A 47 -29.91 -0.59 -28.15
C ASP A 47 -28.94 -1.28 -27.19
N HIS A 48 -29.27 -1.29 -25.90
CA HIS A 48 -28.46 -1.94 -24.86
C HIS A 48 -28.21 -3.43 -25.12
N LYS A 49 -29.06 -4.10 -25.92
CA LYS A 49 -28.89 -5.50 -26.31
C LYS A 49 -27.84 -5.74 -27.40
N GLU A 50 -27.48 -4.70 -28.14
CA GLU A 50 -26.50 -4.77 -29.24
C GLU A 50 -25.09 -4.34 -28.79
N VAL A 51 -24.97 -3.75 -27.59
CA VAL A 51 -23.68 -3.35 -27.02
C VAL A 51 -23.04 -4.53 -26.30
N GLU A 52 -21.77 -4.80 -26.61
CA GLU A 52 -21.02 -5.86 -25.92
C GLU A 52 -20.76 -5.46 -24.45
N PRO A 53 -21.17 -6.27 -23.46
CA PRO A 53 -20.92 -5.96 -22.06
C PRO A 53 -19.42 -5.95 -21.78
N ALA A 54 -18.95 -4.98 -20.98
CA ALA A 54 -17.60 -5.02 -20.43
C ALA A 54 -17.40 -6.28 -19.56
N SER A 55 -16.15 -6.57 -19.20
CA SER A 55 -15.79 -7.70 -18.33
C SER A 55 -15.23 -7.26 -16.98
N ILE A 56 -15.33 -5.98 -16.61
CA ILE A 56 -14.66 -5.37 -15.47
C ILE A 56 -15.17 -5.98 -14.15
N ILE A 57 -16.49 -6.09 -13.98
CA ILE A 57 -17.10 -6.69 -12.78
C ILE A 57 -16.77 -8.17 -12.72
N ARG A 58 -16.85 -8.86 -13.85
CA ARG A 58 -16.61 -10.31 -13.92
C ARG A 58 -15.13 -10.69 -13.81
N THR A 59 -14.19 -9.76 -14.08
CA THR A 59 -12.74 -9.98 -14.00
C THR A 59 -12.10 -9.39 -12.74
N LEU A 60 -12.87 -8.65 -11.93
CA LEU A 60 -12.40 -8.23 -10.61
C LEU A 60 -12.10 -9.47 -9.75
N PRO A 61 -10.91 -9.58 -9.13
CA PRO A 61 -10.60 -10.68 -8.24
C PRO A 61 -11.56 -10.63 -7.04
N LEU A 62 -12.45 -11.63 -6.92
CA LEU A 62 -13.24 -11.90 -5.73
C LEU A 62 -12.32 -12.33 -4.57
N HIS A 63 -11.56 -11.41 -3.97
CA HIS A 63 -10.77 -11.57 -2.73
C HIS A 63 -10.85 -10.28 -1.88
N LEU A 64 -12.06 -9.84 -1.57
CA LEU A 64 -12.32 -8.77 -0.61
C LEU A 64 -13.59 -9.02 0.22
N GLU A 65 -13.95 -10.30 0.43
CA GLU A 65 -15.07 -10.70 1.28
C GLU A 65 -14.55 -11.38 2.54
N GLY A 66 -14.34 -10.56 3.57
CA GLY A 66 -14.03 -11.00 4.93
C GLY A 66 -14.40 -9.96 5.99
N GLU A 67 -14.37 -8.66 5.64
CA GLU A 67 -14.65 -7.59 6.61
C GLU A 67 -15.79 -6.63 6.21
N LEU A 68 -16.34 -6.74 4.99
CA LEU A 68 -17.37 -5.81 4.48
C LEU A 68 -18.80 -6.38 4.41
N LEU A 69 -19.02 -7.61 4.87
CA LEU A 69 -20.36 -8.22 4.94
C LEU A 69 -20.73 -8.61 6.37
N GLN A 70 -20.69 -7.64 7.29
CA GLN A 70 -21.65 -7.66 8.38
C GLN A 70 -22.99 -7.18 7.82
N GLN A 71 -24.03 -7.99 8.06
CA GLN A 71 -25.40 -7.64 7.72
C GLN A 71 -25.75 -6.29 8.33
N TYR A 72 -25.93 -5.29 7.47
CA TYR A 72 -26.49 -3.99 7.84
C TYR A 72 -27.82 -4.21 8.59
N PRO A 73 -27.99 -3.69 9.80
CA PRO A 73 -29.32 -3.42 10.32
C PRO A 73 -29.92 -2.36 9.40
N THR A 74 -30.94 -2.75 8.65
CA THR A 74 -31.81 -1.82 7.93
C THR A 74 -32.54 -0.97 8.97
N ASP A 75 -31.94 0.16 9.36
CA ASP A 75 -32.57 1.41 9.78
C ASP A 75 -31.54 2.25 10.56
N THR A 76 -30.74 3.07 9.86
CA THR A 76 -30.23 4.40 10.28
C THR A 76 -29.19 4.92 9.27
N MET A 77 -29.35 6.18 8.87
CA MET A 77 -28.43 6.91 7.98
C MET A 77 -27.22 7.42 8.77
N ASP A 78 -26.13 6.66 8.94
CA ASP A 78 -24.85 7.19 9.48
C ASP A 78 -23.59 6.33 9.24
N GLY A 79 -23.62 5.32 8.35
CA GLY A 79 -22.58 4.28 8.27
C GLY A 79 -21.27 4.58 7.51
N PHE A 80 -20.92 5.83 7.21
CA PHE A 80 -19.68 6.15 6.46
C PHE A 80 -18.54 6.73 7.31
N GLY A 81 -18.80 7.17 8.55
CA GLY A 81 -17.82 7.89 9.38
C GLY A 81 -17.16 7.08 10.52
N ASP A 82 -17.85 6.07 11.06
CA ASP A 82 -17.51 5.56 12.39
C ASP A 82 -16.25 4.67 12.43
N MET A 83 -15.85 4.01 11.33
CA MET A 83 -14.76 3.02 11.38
C MET A 83 -13.35 3.65 11.33
N HIS A 84 -13.17 4.77 10.64
CA HIS A 84 -11.86 5.45 10.54
C HIS A 84 -11.58 6.38 11.74
N LEU A 85 -12.60 7.07 12.27
CA LEU A 85 -12.50 7.93 13.46
C LEU A 85 -12.16 7.14 14.74
N MET A 86 -12.61 5.89 14.84
CA MET A 86 -12.32 5.01 15.98
C MET A 86 -10.83 4.63 16.07
N SER A 87 -10.10 4.54 14.95
CA SER A 87 -8.65 4.21 14.95
C SER A 87 -7.75 5.36 15.44
N LEU A 88 -8.23 6.61 15.33
CA LEU A 88 -7.46 7.82 15.67
C LEU A 88 -7.52 8.15 17.16
N SER A 89 -8.31 7.43 17.95
CA SER A 89 -8.62 7.84 19.32
C SER A 89 -8.22 6.78 20.34
N LYS A 90 -7.48 7.20 21.36
CA LYS A 90 -6.65 6.36 22.26
C LYS A 90 -7.44 5.56 23.34
N ARG A 91 -8.79 5.58 23.39
CA ARG A 91 -9.62 4.94 24.44
C ARG A 91 -10.81 4.12 23.86
N ALA A 92 -11.41 3.17 24.56
CA ALA A 92 -12.60 2.46 24.03
C ALA A 92 -13.91 3.31 24.18
N PRO A 93 -14.92 3.20 23.29
CA PRO A 93 -16.17 4.00 23.38
C PRO A 93 -16.91 3.86 24.72
N SER A 94 -16.90 2.66 25.30
CA SER A 94 -17.54 2.34 26.59
C SER A 94 -16.90 3.02 27.81
N GLU A 95 -15.67 3.54 27.68
CA GLU A 95 -14.98 4.27 28.74
C GLU A 95 -15.14 5.80 28.62
N ARG A 96 -15.65 6.29 27.48
CA ARG A 96 -15.69 7.73 27.14
C ARG A 96 -17.01 8.41 27.51
N PHE A 97 -18.13 7.72 27.33
CA PHE A 97 -19.47 8.32 27.47
C PHE A 97 -20.41 7.50 28.37
N SER A 98 -21.05 8.19 29.31
CA SER A 98 -22.18 7.68 30.10
C SER A 98 -23.42 8.47 29.73
N SER A 99 -24.33 7.85 28.99
CA SER A 99 -25.61 8.45 28.60
C SER A 99 -26.42 8.93 29.81
N GLN A 100 -26.28 8.26 30.96
CA GLN A 100 -26.92 8.65 32.21
C GLN A 100 -26.40 9.97 32.79
N ASP A 101 -25.14 10.32 32.55
CA ASP A 101 -24.55 11.54 33.10
C ASP A 101 -24.85 12.76 32.22
N VAL A 102 -24.98 12.57 30.90
CA VAL A 102 -25.51 13.58 29.97
C VAL A 102 -26.92 13.99 30.41
N LEU A 103 -27.81 13.00 30.64
CA LEU A 103 -29.21 13.24 31.00
C LEU A 103 -29.37 13.92 32.37
N LYS A 104 -28.50 13.64 33.35
CA LYS A 104 -28.54 14.28 34.68
C LYS A 104 -28.16 15.76 34.66
N SER A 105 -27.42 16.20 33.64
CA SER A 105 -26.96 17.59 33.51
C SER A 105 -27.99 18.54 32.90
N LEU A 106 -29.12 18.03 32.40
CA LEU A 106 -30.15 18.82 31.75
C LEU A 106 -31.05 19.57 32.76
N PRO A 107 -31.41 20.84 32.50
CA PRO A 107 -32.37 21.60 33.30
C PRO A 107 -33.81 21.10 33.12
N ASP A 108 -34.72 21.47 34.04
CA ASP A 108 -36.15 21.11 33.94
C ASP A 108 -36.83 21.85 32.76
N LEU A 109 -37.17 21.09 31.72
CA LEU A 109 -37.79 21.60 30.49
C LEU A 109 -39.18 22.21 30.69
N GLY A 110 -39.89 21.86 31.77
CA GLY A 110 -41.28 22.28 31.98
C GLY A 110 -41.49 23.79 31.93
N ALA A 111 -40.52 24.57 32.43
CA ALA A 111 -40.57 26.03 32.53
C ALA A 111 -39.97 26.78 31.33
N MET A 112 -39.24 26.08 30.44
CA MET A 112 -38.55 26.68 29.29
C MET A 112 -39.33 26.58 27.97
N LEU A 113 -40.38 25.74 27.93
CA LEU A 113 -41.16 25.48 26.74
C LEU A 113 -42.41 26.37 26.63
N ASN A 114 -42.67 26.86 25.42
CA ASN A 114 -43.86 27.60 25.03
C ASN A 114 -44.93 26.63 24.52
N TYR A 115 -46.13 26.65 25.14
CA TYR A 115 -47.19 25.70 24.80
C TYR A 115 -48.33 26.37 24.00
N PRO A 116 -48.83 25.70 22.94
CA PRO A 116 -50.01 26.16 22.20
C PRO A 116 -51.25 26.37 23.09
N PRO A 117 -52.13 27.34 22.75
CA PRO A 117 -53.43 27.47 23.40
C PRO A 117 -54.31 26.24 23.10
N SER A 118 -55.06 25.77 24.10
CA SER A 118 -55.97 24.64 23.95
C SER A 118 -57.13 24.98 23.00
N SER A 119 -57.28 24.18 21.93
CA SER A 119 -58.41 24.28 21.01
C SER A 119 -59.31 23.05 21.19
N GLY A 120 -60.58 23.26 21.57
CA GLY A 120 -61.58 22.18 21.69
C GLY A 120 -61.79 21.63 23.11
N SER A 121 -62.21 20.36 23.20
CA SER A 121 -62.61 19.64 24.42
C SER A 121 -61.44 19.12 25.30
N ILE A 122 -60.21 19.50 24.96
CA ILE A 122 -58.98 19.06 25.62
C ILE A 122 -58.55 20.09 26.67
N SER A 123 -58.30 19.65 27.90
CA SER A 123 -57.82 20.56 28.95
C SER A 123 -56.39 21.04 28.69
N GLN A 124 -56.10 22.30 29.02
CA GLN A 124 -54.76 22.86 28.85
C GLN A 124 -53.68 22.08 29.63
N ALA A 125 -54.03 21.47 30.76
CA ALA A 125 -53.13 20.61 31.54
C ALA A 125 -52.79 19.30 30.81
N GLN A 126 -53.78 18.64 30.20
CA GLN A 126 -53.54 17.43 29.39
C GLN A 126 -52.70 17.72 28.16
N LEU A 127 -52.94 18.87 27.51
CA LEU A 127 -52.16 19.30 26.35
C LEU A 127 -50.70 19.56 26.75
N LYS A 128 -50.46 20.33 27.81
CA LYS A 128 -49.12 20.57 28.35
C LYS A 128 -48.37 19.27 28.69
N ASN A 129 -49.04 18.29 29.31
CA ASN A 129 -48.43 17.01 29.63
C ASN A 129 -47.98 16.24 28.38
N ILE A 130 -48.82 16.18 27.34
CA ILE A 130 -48.49 15.49 26.07
C ILE A 130 -47.29 16.15 25.38
N PHE A 131 -47.27 17.48 25.28
CA PHE A 131 -46.19 18.22 24.63
C PHE A 131 -44.87 18.16 25.43
N LEU A 132 -44.94 18.27 26.76
CA LEU A 132 -43.76 18.16 27.63
C LEU A 132 -43.15 16.75 27.58
N GLU A 133 -43.99 15.71 27.68
CA GLU A 133 -43.53 14.32 27.62
C GLU A 133 -42.95 13.99 26.24
N ALA A 134 -43.54 14.50 25.16
CA ALA A 134 -43.02 14.32 23.81
C ALA A 134 -41.63 14.98 23.62
N ALA A 135 -41.46 16.21 24.11
CA ALA A 135 -40.18 16.92 24.05
C ALA A 135 -39.11 16.22 24.90
N GLN A 136 -39.45 15.76 26.11
CA GLN A 136 -38.53 15.01 26.96
C GLN A 136 -38.09 13.69 26.30
N ARG A 137 -39.02 12.91 25.73
CA ARG A 137 -38.70 11.66 25.02
C ARG A 137 -37.80 11.91 23.81
N ALA A 138 -38.11 12.91 23.00
CA ALA A 138 -37.31 13.26 21.82
C ALA A 138 -35.88 13.67 22.18
N ILE A 139 -35.70 14.41 23.28
CA ILE A 139 -34.36 14.79 23.75
C ILE A 139 -33.59 13.58 24.25
N THR A 140 -34.22 12.70 25.05
CA THR A 140 -33.53 11.50 25.56
C THR A 140 -33.09 10.55 24.45
N GLU A 141 -33.83 10.50 23.34
CA GLU A 141 -33.51 9.67 22.17
C GLU A 141 -32.34 10.24 21.35
N ILE A 142 -32.31 11.56 21.15
CA ILE A 142 -31.36 12.21 20.22
C ILE A 142 -30.08 12.69 20.93
N ILE A 143 -30.14 13.09 22.21
CA ILE A 143 -29.03 13.79 22.87
C ILE A 143 -27.76 12.94 22.97
N ALA A 144 -27.87 11.67 23.41
CA ALA A 144 -26.69 10.82 23.61
C ALA A 144 -25.91 10.57 22.31
N PRO A 145 -26.52 10.06 21.21
CA PRO A 145 -25.77 9.78 19.98
C PRO A 145 -25.26 11.04 19.27
N VAL A 146 -25.96 12.18 19.38
CA VAL A 146 -25.50 13.43 18.75
C VAL A 146 -24.37 14.07 19.53
N VAL A 147 -24.46 14.11 20.86
CA VAL A 147 -23.39 14.64 21.71
C VAL A 147 -22.13 13.78 21.58
N GLU A 148 -22.24 12.45 21.65
CA GLU A 148 -21.12 11.53 21.52
C GLU A 148 -20.34 11.74 20.21
N ARG A 149 -21.06 11.77 19.07
CA ARG A 149 -20.43 11.98 17.75
C ARG A 149 -19.83 13.38 17.61
N SER A 150 -20.56 14.40 18.02
CA SER A 150 -20.11 15.80 17.87
C SER A 150 -18.89 16.09 18.74
N VAL A 151 -18.87 15.60 19.99
CA VAL A 151 -17.73 15.74 20.89
C VAL A 151 -16.53 14.94 20.39
N THR A 152 -16.73 13.70 19.92
CA THR A 152 -15.63 12.87 19.42
C THR A 152 -14.94 13.50 18.21
N ILE A 153 -15.72 13.94 17.21
CA ILE A 153 -15.19 14.61 16.01
C ILE A 153 -14.47 15.90 16.41
N ALA A 154 -15.09 16.71 17.28
CA ALA A 154 -14.51 17.97 17.70
C ALA A 154 -13.21 17.77 18.48
N ALA A 155 -13.15 16.83 19.42
CA ALA A 155 -11.98 16.59 20.24
C ALA A 155 -10.80 16.04 19.43
N ILE A 156 -11.03 15.06 18.54
CA ILE A 156 -9.99 14.51 17.65
C ILE A 156 -9.48 15.60 16.70
N SER A 157 -10.39 16.36 16.09
CA SER A 157 -10.00 17.43 15.15
C SER A 157 -9.19 18.51 15.86
N THR A 158 -9.61 18.89 17.07
CA THR A 158 -8.93 19.90 17.88
C THR A 158 -7.56 19.42 18.34
N SER A 159 -7.43 18.18 18.81
CA SER A 159 -6.15 17.64 19.29
C SER A 159 -5.12 17.55 18.16
N GLN A 160 -5.50 17.01 17.01
CA GLN A 160 -4.61 16.91 15.85
C GLN A 160 -4.16 18.30 15.34
N LEU A 161 -5.08 19.26 15.31
CA LEU A 161 -4.82 20.61 14.85
C LEU A 161 -3.90 21.37 15.82
N VAL A 162 -4.20 21.33 17.13
CA VAL A 162 -3.40 21.99 18.16
C VAL A 162 -2.03 21.33 18.34
N GLU A 163 -1.92 20.00 18.34
CA GLU A 163 -0.63 19.31 18.47
C GLU A 163 0.32 19.65 17.32
N LYS A 164 -0.21 19.76 16.10
CA LYS A 164 0.57 20.13 14.92
C LYS A 164 1.02 21.60 14.94
N ASP A 165 0.10 22.52 15.20
CA ASP A 165 0.37 23.96 15.11
C ASP A 165 1.16 24.49 16.31
N PHE A 166 0.98 23.92 17.50
CA PHE A 166 1.69 24.28 18.73
C PHE A 166 2.96 23.44 18.96
N ALA A 167 3.48 22.75 17.95
CA ALA A 167 4.63 21.84 18.08
C ALA A 167 5.87 22.51 18.71
N MET A 168 6.07 23.80 18.43
CA MET A 168 7.19 24.62 18.93
C MET A 168 6.81 25.54 20.11
N GLU A 169 5.58 25.46 20.65
CA GLU A 169 5.14 26.29 21.79
C GLU A 169 5.49 25.60 23.12
N PRO A 170 6.38 26.20 23.95
CA PRO A 170 6.78 25.66 25.24
C PRO A 170 5.74 25.84 26.36
N ASP A 171 4.80 26.78 26.25
CA ASP A 171 3.83 27.07 27.31
C ASP A 171 2.65 26.08 27.32
N PRO A 172 2.51 25.22 28.36
CA PRO A 172 1.40 24.28 28.44
C PRO A 172 0.05 24.95 28.66
N GLU A 173 -0.01 26.13 29.28
CA GLU A 173 -1.27 26.81 29.57
C GLU A 173 -1.89 27.41 28.31
N ARG A 174 -1.06 27.94 27.41
CA ARG A 174 -1.49 28.45 26.09
C ARG A 174 -2.12 27.37 25.24
N LEU A 175 -1.47 26.21 25.14
CA LEU A 175 -1.96 25.06 24.38
C LEU A 175 -3.34 24.62 24.91
N SER A 176 -3.46 24.47 26.24
CA SER A 176 -4.72 24.05 26.88
C SER A 176 -5.85 25.06 26.65
N SER A 177 -5.59 26.35 26.85
CA SER A 177 -6.58 27.42 26.66
C SER A 177 -7.09 27.48 25.21
N CYS A 178 -6.19 27.36 24.24
CA CYS A 178 -6.54 27.36 22.83
C CYS A 178 -7.34 26.11 22.43
N ALA A 179 -6.94 24.93 22.92
CA ALA A 179 -7.67 23.69 22.68
C ALA A 179 -9.10 23.74 23.27
N HIS A 180 -9.28 24.32 24.46
CA HIS A 180 -10.59 24.50 25.09
C HIS A 180 -11.50 25.41 24.27
N ASN A 181 -11.00 26.53 23.75
CA ASN A 181 -11.79 27.45 22.94
C ASN A 181 -12.25 26.80 21.62
N VAL A 182 -11.34 26.07 20.95
CA VAL A 182 -11.64 25.43 19.67
C VAL A 182 -12.63 24.28 19.84
N VAL A 183 -12.40 23.36 20.78
CA VAL A 183 -13.27 22.20 20.96
C VAL A 183 -14.68 22.60 21.37
N LYS A 184 -14.81 23.66 22.18
CA LYS A 184 -16.09 24.15 22.67
C LYS A 184 -16.93 24.71 21.52
N ALA A 185 -16.36 25.61 20.73
CA ALA A 185 -17.07 26.19 19.59
C ALA A 185 -17.40 25.14 18.51
N LEU A 186 -16.50 24.20 18.25
CA LEU A 186 -16.67 23.16 17.23
C LEU A 186 -17.72 22.12 17.64
N SER A 187 -17.65 21.60 18.87
CA SER A 187 -18.61 20.62 19.39
C SER A 187 -20.03 21.20 19.48
N GLY A 188 -20.17 22.45 19.94
CA GLY A 188 -21.46 23.15 20.00
C GLY A 188 -22.08 23.38 18.62
N SER A 189 -21.29 23.91 17.68
CA SER A 189 -21.76 24.18 16.31
C SER A 189 -22.14 22.90 15.56
N LEU A 190 -21.34 21.83 15.71
CA LEU A 190 -21.59 20.55 15.07
C LEU A 190 -22.82 19.85 15.66
N ALA A 191 -22.99 19.90 16.99
CA ALA A 191 -24.18 19.38 17.65
C ALA A 191 -25.45 20.12 17.21
N LEU A 192 -25.40 21.45 17.10
CA LEU A 192 -26.52 22.28 16.66
C LEU A 192 -27.00 21.91 15.24
N VAL A 193 -26.09 21.76 14.28
CA VAL A 193 -26.44 21.38 12.89
C VAL A 193 -26.96 19.94 12.82
N THR A 194 -26.38 19.04 13.60
CA THR A 194 -26.72 17.60 13.57
C THR A 194 -28.05 17.30 14.24
N CYS A 195 -28.41 17.98 15.34
CA CYS A 195 -29.64 17.68 16.10
C CYS A 195 -30.91 18.35 15.54
N LYS A 196 -30.82 19.45 14.78
CA LYS A 196 -31.96 20.32 14.45
C LYS A 196 -33.08 19.58 13.70
N GLU A 197 -32.75 18.88 12.63
CA GLU A 197 -33.75 18.16 11.82
C GLU A 197 -34.25 16.87 12.51
N PRO A 198 -33.37 16.03 13.11
CA PRO A 198 -33.81 14.88 13.89
C PRO A 198 -34.72 15.23 15.07
N LEU A 199 -34.43 16.31 15.81
CA LEU A 199 -35.27 16.78 16.91
C LEU A 199 -36.64 17.25 16.42
N ARG A 200 -36.69 18.02 15.32
CA ARG A 200 -37.95 18.45 14.70
C ARG A 200 -38.83 17.25 14.34
N MET A 201 -38.23 16.22 13.75
CA MET A 201 -38.94 15.00 13.35
C MET A 201 -39.38 14.16 14.56
N SER A 202 -38.48 13.92 15.53
CA SER A 202 -38.78 13.12 16.73
C SER A 202 -39.83 13.80 17.63
N ILE A 203 -39.74 15.11 17.87
CA ILE A 203 -40.76 15.86 18.64
C ILE A 203 -42.13 15.74 17.95
N SER A 204 -42.19 15.97 16.63
CA SER A 204 -43.45 15.87 15.87
C SER A 204 -44.06 14.46 15.94
N ASN A 205 -43.25 13.42 15.78
CA ASN A 205 -43.71 12.03 15.83
C ASN A 205 -44.14 11.62 17.24
N ASN A 206 -43.40 12.00 18.28
CA ASN A 206 -43.75 11.71 19.67
C ASN A 206 -45.05 12.40 20.10
N ILE A 207 -45.29 13.64 19.65
CA ILE A 207 -46.58 14.33 19.86
C ILE A 207 -47.72 13.55 19.19
N ARG A 208 -47.55 13.10 17.95
CA ARG A 208 -48.58 12.31 17.22
C ARG A 208 -48.89 11.00 17.94
N ILE A 209 -47.86 10.27 18.40
CA ILE A 209 -48.03 9.00 19.12
C ILE A 209 -48.75 9.21 20.45
N LEU A 210 -48.30 10.17 21.27
CA LEU A 210 -48.92 10.45 22.58
C LEU A 210 -50.33 11.03 22.45
N ALA A 211 -50.59 11.82 21.40
CA ALA A 211 -51.93 12.30 21.08
C ALA A 211 -52.87 11.14 20.71
N ALA A 212 -52.42 10.20 19.86
CA ALA A 212 -53.22 9.04 19.47
C ALA A 212 -53.53 8.09 20.65
N GLN A 213 -52.67 8.04 21.66
CA GLN A 213 -52.85 7.20 22.85
C GLN A 213 -53.75 7.86 23.91
N ASN A 214 -53.62 9.18 24.10
CA ASN A 214 -54.26 9.90 25.22
C ASN A 214 -55.50 10.72 24.81
N LEU A 215 -55.76 10.90 23.51
CA LEU A 215 -56.89 11.68 22.99
C LEU A 215 -57.78 10.84 22.07
N ARG A 216 -59.08 11.16 22.03
CA ARG A 216 -60.07 10.49 21.15
C ARG A 216 -60.03 11.01 19.71
N GLU A 217 -59.54 12.23 19.51
CA GLU A 217 -59.41 12.89 18.20
C GLU A 217 -57.95 13.34 18.00
N PRO A 218 -57.41 13.26 16.77
CA PRO A 218 -56.05 13.67 16.48
C PRO A 218 -55.87 15.20 16.67
N LEU A 219 -54.71 15.61 17.20
CA LEU A 219 -54.38 17.02 17.35
C LEU A 219 -54.28 17.71 15.97
N PRO A 220 -54.73 18.98 15.84
CA PRO A 220 -54.53 19.75 14.62
C PRO A 220 -53.03 19.90 14.28
N GLU A 221 -52.67 19.63 13.02
CA GLU A 221 -51.28 19.70 12.56
C GLU A 221 -50.64 21.07 12.79
N GLY A 222 -51.43 22.15 12.68
CA GLY A 222 -50.98 23.51 12.95
C GLY A 222 -50.50 23.74 14.39
N SER A 223 -51.09 23.04 15.38
CA SER A 223 -50.67 23.13 16.78
C SER A 223 -49.35 22.41 17.05
N ILE A 224 -49.10 21.31 16.32
CA ILE A 224 -47.84 20.55 16.38
C ILE A 224 -46.71 21.38 15.78
N LEU A 225 -46.92 21.92 14.57
CA LEU A 225 -45.97 22.80 13.89
C LEU A 225 -45.63 24.06 14.69
N MET A 226 -46.63 24.67 15.34
CA MET A 226 -46.41 25.84 16.20
C MET A 226 -45.55 25.50 17.41
N PHE A 227 -45.84 24.40 18.13
CA PHE A 227 -45.00 23.98 19.26
C PHE A 227 -43.56 23.66 18.83
N VAL A 228 -43.38 22.96 17.72
CA VAL A 228 -42.04 22.61 17.23
C VAL A 228 -41.26 23.87 16.85
N ASN A 229 -41.84 24.79 16.07
CA ASN A 229 -41.14 26.01 15.67
C ASN A 229 -40.85 26.95 16.84
N ASP A 230 -41.72 27.03 17.84
CA ASP A 230 -41.54 27.91 19.01
C ASP A 230 -40.50 27.40 20.00
N ASN A 231 -40.16 26.10 19.96
CA ASN A 231 -39.31 25.45 20.98
C ASN A 231 -38.06 24.75 20.43
N LEU A 232 -37.95 24.53 19.12
CA LEU A 232 -36.83 23.79 18.52
C LEU A 232 -35.48 24.42 18.85
N ASP A 233 -35.35 25.74 18.71
CA ASP A 233 -34.09 26.44 18.98
C ASP A 233 -33.72 26.38 20.48
N THR A 234 -34.72 26.42 21.39
CA THR A 234 -34.51 26.24 22.84
C THR A 234 -33.99 24.84 23.15
N VAL A 235 -34.53 23.80 22.51
CA VAL A 235 -34.10 22.42 22.71
C VAL A 235 -32.73 22.16 22.08
N CYS A 236 -32.46 22.70 20.90
CA CYS A 236 -31.14 22.57 20.26
C CYS A 236 -30.04 23.23 21.10
N LYS A 237 -30.34 24.37 21.75
CA LYS A 237 -29.41 25.04 22.66
C LYS A 237 -29.04 24.18 23.88
N LEU A 238 -29.97 23.37 24.39
CA LEU A 238 -29.66 22.42 25.48
C LEU A 238 -28.70 21.31 25.03
N VAL A 239 -28.81 20.85 23.78
CA VAL A 239 -27.89 19.86 23.19
C VAL A 239 -26.52 20.50 22.92
N GLU A 240 -26.48 21.74 22.45
CA GLU A 240 -25.26 22.54 22.28
C GLU A 240 -24.53 22.71 23.62
N ASP A 241 -25.21 23.17 24.68
CA ASP A 241 -24.62 23.35 26.01
C ASP A 241 -24.09 22.01 26.60
N ALA A 242 -24.79 20.90 26.35
CA ALA A 242 -24.36 19.57 26.78
C ALA A 242 -23.10 19.09 26.03
N ALA A 243 -23.03 19.33 24.71
CA ALA A 243 -21.85 19.01 23.91
C ALA A 243 -20.64 19.87 24.30
N GLU A 244 -20.83 21.18 24.50
CA GLU A 244 -19.78 22.10 24.96
C GLU A 244 -19.17 21.62 26.28
N SER A 245 -19.99 21.27 27.26
CA SER A 245 -19.54 20.84 28.59
C SER A 245 -18.76 19.51 28.56
N GLN A 246 -19.25 18.52 27.81
CA GLN A 246 -18.61 17.20 27.74
C GLN A 246 -17.33 17.21 26.89
N SER A 247 -17.24 18.10 25.91
CA SER A 247 -16.04 18.22 25.07
C SER A 247 -14.78 18.60 25.83
N MET A 248 -14.91 19.33 26.94
CA MET A 248 -13.80 19.77 27.78
C MET A 248 -13.05 18.59 28.42
N ALA A 249 -13.78 17.62 28.97
CA ALA A 249 -13.18 16.46 29.60
C ALA A 249 -12.47 15.54 28.58
N GLU A 250 -13.02 15.43 27.37
CA GLU A 250 -12.45 14.61 26.30
C GLU A 250 -11.18 15.24 25.72
N ILE A 251 -11.16 16.55 25.46
CA ILE A 251 -9.95 17.20 24.94
C ILE A 251 -8.80 17.16 25.96
N ASP A 252 -9.08 17.35 27.25
CA ASP A 252 -8.08 17.28 28.33
C ASP A 252 -7.40 15.92 28.36
N ALA A 253 -8.17 14.85 28.16
CA ALA A 253 -7.65 13.49 28.08
C ALA A 253 -6.78 13.26 26.83
N GLN A 254 -7.11 13.89 25.70
CA GLN A 254 -6.36 13.72 24.44
C GLN A 254 -5.02 14.47 24.47
N ILE A 255 -4.97 15.68 25.03
CA ILE A 255 -3.75 16.53 25.06
C ILE A 255 -2.84 16.27 26.27
N GLN A 256 -3.23 15.40 27.21
CA GLN A 256 -2.52 15.18 28.48
C GLN A 256 -1.03 14.84 28.29
N GLU A 257 -0.71 13.92 27.36
CA GLU A 257 0.67 13.52 27.06
C GLU A 257 1.50 14.71 26.57
N SER A 258 0.92 15.51 25.68
CA SER A 258 1.51 16.72 25.10
C SER A 258 1.75 17.81 26.16
N MET A 259 0.89 17.91 27.17
CA MET A 259 1.10 18.79 28.33
C MET A 259 2.21 18.29 29.27
N GLU A 260 2.24 16.99 29.57
CA GLU A 260 3.27 16.39 30.44
C GLU A 260 4.67 16.49 29.84
N ARG A 261 4.81 16.39 28.51
CA ARG A 261 6.09 16.57 27.81
C ARG A 261 6.59 18.01 27.88
N ARG A 262 5.71 19.01 27.71
CA ARG A 262 6.04 20.45 27.87
C ARG A 262 6.48 20.76 29.30
N LYS A 263 5.77 20.25 30.31
CA LYS A 263 6.15 20.40 31.73
C LYS A 263 7.52 19.80 32.01
N ARG A 264 7.79 18.55 31.57
CA ARG A 264 9.10 17.90 31.72
C ARG A 264 10.22 18.66 31.02
N HIS A 265 9.98 19.19 29.83
CA HIS A 265 10.95 20.00 29.11
C HIS A 265 11.28 21.29 29.88
N ASN A 266 10.28 22.02 30.35
CA ASN A 266 10.47 23.26 31.11
C ASN A 266 11.19 23.02 32.45
N GLU A 267 11.02 21.85 33.07
CA GLU A 267 11.72 21.45 34.29
C GLU A 267 13.17 21.01 34.05
N GLN A 268 13.46 20.31 32.95
CA GLN A 268 14.76 19.68 32.72
C GLN A 268 15.70 20.52 31.85
N ARG A 269 15.15 21.29 30.89
CA ARG A 269 15.92 21.99 29.85
C ARG A 269 15.29 23.32 29.45
N PRO A 270 15.22 24.31 30.36
CA PRO A 270 14.63 25.61 30.05
C PRO A 270 15.43 26.44 29.03
N SER A 271 16.68 26.08 28.73
CA SER A 271 17.49 26.79 27.73
C SER A 271 17.41 26.22 26.31
N GLU A 272 16.74 25.07 26.11
CA GLU A 272 16.55 24.46 24.79
C GLU A 272 15.16 24.85 24.23
N PRO A 273 15.01 25.03 22.90
CA PRO A 273 13.71 25.26 22.29
C PRO A 273 12.86 23.98 22.33
N PHE A 274 11.60 24.10 22.73
CA PHE A 274 10.65 22.99 22.75
C PHE A 274 10.27 22.60 21.31
N ASN A 275 10.29 21.31 20.98
CA ASN A 275 9.91 20.79 19.66
C ASN A 275 9.24 19.41 19.80
N PHE A 276 7.91 19.37 19.87
CA PHE A 276 7.16 18.13 19.92
C PHE A 276 5.70 18.31 19.44
N PRO A 277 5.23 17.54 18.43
CA PRO A 277 5.97 16.54 17.65
C PRO A 277 7.13 17.15 16.85
N ALA A 278 8.17 16.36 16.57
CA ALA A 278 9.37 16.87 15.92
C ALA A 278 9.04 17.43 14.54
N VAL A 279 9.17 18.75 14.40
CA VAL A 279 8.93 19.43 13.14
C VAL A 279 10.13 19.23 12.23
N SER A 280 9.87 18.75 11.00
CA SER A 280 10.92 18.60 9.98
C SER A 280 11.55 19.96 9.66
N ARG A 281 12.84 19.96 9.33
CA ARG A 281 13.54 21.17 8.85
C ARG A 281 12.76 21.87 7.74
N TRP A 282 12.06 21.12 6.89
CA TRP A 282 11.26 21.62 5.77
C TRP A 282 10.11 22.55 6.17
N ALA A 283 9.60 22.46 7.40
CA ALA A 283 8.53 23.35 7.87
C ALA A 283 9.00 24.80 8.07
N PHE A 284 10.30 25.02 8.29
CA PHE A 284 10.90 26.36 8.32
C PHE A 284 10.97 27.00 6.92
N PHE A 285 10.82 26.21 5.86
CA PHE A 285 10.83 26.65 4.46
C PHE A 285 9.42 26.96 3.93
N ILE A 286 8.38 26.79 4.75
CA ILE A 286 7.01 27.17 4.39
C ILE A 286 6.89 28.71 4.49
N PRO A 287 6.34 29.41 3.47
CA PRO A 287 6.14 30.86 3.52
C PRO A 287 5.23 31.31 4.65
N ASP A 288 5.40 32.56 5.09
CA ASP A 288 4.43 33.24 5.95
C ASP A 288 3.05 33.29 5.26
N PRO A 289 1.93 33.11 5.98
CA PRO A 289 1.79 33.02 7.43
C PRO A 289 1.79 31.58 7.97
N TYR A 290 2.30 30.58 7.25
CA TYR A 290 2.23 29.16 7.65
C TYR A 290 3.55 28.61 8.23
N ARG A 291 4.59 29.44 8.26
CA ARG A 291 5.86 29.12 8.89
C ARG A 291 5.68 28.86 10.39
N GLN A 292 6.35 27.82 10.90
CA GLN A 292 6.47 27.58 12.33
C GLN A 292 7.74 28.23 12.87
N GLU A 293 7.62 29.16 13.82
CA GLU A 293 8.75 29.89 14.39
C GLU A 293 9.25 29.25 15.70
N PRO A 294 10.55 29.35 16.01
CA PRO A 294 11.09 28.99 17.32
C PRO A 294 10.45 29.89 18.40
N GLY A 295 9.57 29.33 19.22
CA GLY A 295 8.82 30.08 20.24
C GLY A 295 7.29 29.98 20.11
N GLY A 296 6.77 29.26 19.10
CA GLY A 296 5.35 28.97 18.96
C GLY A 296 4.67 29.77 17.85
N LEU A 297 3.35 29.93 17.96
CA LEU A 297 2.54 30.65 16.99
C LEU A 297 2.74 32.17 17.07
N ASN A 298 2.71 32.84 15.92
CA ASN A 298 2.75 34.29 15.85
C ASN A 298 1.44 34.92 16.40
N PRO A 299 1.41 36.21 16.76
CA PRO A 299 0.22 36.84 17.36
C PRO A 299 -1.05 36.78 16.50
N GLN A 300 -0.91 36.78 15.17
CA GLN A 300 -2.05 36.71 14.24
C GLN A 300 -2.62 35.29 14.15
N GLN A 301 -1.75 34.27 14.14
CA GLN A 301 -2.13 32.86 14.20
C GLN A 301 -2.76 32.52 15.55
N LEU A 302 -2.18 33.00 16.65
CA LEU A 302 -2.69 32.78 18.00
C LEU A 302 -4.10 33.37 18.17
N ALA A 303 -4.37 34.55 17.60
CA ALA A 303 -5.69 35.17 17.62
C ALA A 303 -6.79 34.29 17.00
N ILE A 304 -6.46 33.45 16.01
CA ILE A 304 -7.43 32.51 15.40
C ILE A 304 -7.95 31.52 16.45
N TYR A 305 -7.07 31.07 17.35
CA TYR A 305 -7.39 30.14 18.42
C TYR A 305 -8.07 30.81 19.63
N GLU A 306 -7.66 32.03 19.98
CA GLU A 306 -8.25 32.80 21.07
C GLU A 306 -9.65 33.35 20.74
N GLU A 307 -9.88 33.72 19.48
CA GLU A 307 -11.16 34.25 18.99
C GLU A 307 -12.05 33.20 18.33
N PHE A 308 -11.64 31.93 18.33
CA PHE A 308 -12.37 30.84 17.68
C PHE A 308 -13.82 30.77 18.18
N GLY A 309 -14.78 31.02 17.29
CA GLY A 309 -16.22 31.06 17.60
C GLY A 309 -16.80 32.41 18.06
N ARG A 310 -15.99 33.45 18.34
CA ARG A 310 -16.51 34.79 18.70
C ARG A 310 -17.09 35.56 17.51
N GLN A 311 -16.55 35.37 16.32
CA GLN A 311 -17.02 36.05 15.10
C GLN A 311 -18.40 35.56 14.61
N MET A 312 -18.85 34.38 15.08
CA MET A 312 -20.12 33.75 14.65
C MET A 312 -21.35 34.26 15.44
N ARG A 313 -21.16 34.94 16.60
CA ARG A 313 -22.26 35.31 17.53
C ARG A 313 -22.39 36.85 17.66
N LEU A 314 -22.79 37.55 16.61
CA LEU A 314 -23.26 38.94 16.67
C LEU A 314 -24.81 38.99 16.69
N PRO A 315 -25.46 39.65 17.68
CA PRO A 315 -26.90 39.83 17.69
C PRO A 315 -27.30 40.96 16.71
N ALA A 316 -28.30 40.69 15.86
CA ALA A 316 -28.83 41.64 14.90
C ALA A 316 -29.39 42.91 15.58
N ALA A 317 -28.88 44.08 15.19
CA ALA A 317 -29.44 45.37 15.59
C ALA A 317 -30.76 45.65 14.84
N PRO A 318 -31.74 46.36 15.45
CA PRO A 318 -33.10 46.41 14.93
C PRO A 318 -33.33 47.65 14.06
N HIS A 319 -33.25 47.55 12.73
CA HIS A 319 -33.86 48.55 11.83
C HIS A 319 -34.51 47.92 10.58
N ALA A 320 -35.62 48.53 10.19
CA ALA A 320 -36.74 47.94 9.47
C ALA A 320 -36.55 47.76 7.94
N ASN A 321 -37.18 46.70 7.44
CA ASN A 321 -37.86 46.55 6.15
C ASN A 321 -37.16 47.12 4.89
N ALA A 322 -36.27 46.33 4.32
CA ALA A 322 -36.14 46.18 2.87
C ALA A 322 -35.53 44.80 2.56
N VAL A 323 -36.09 44.14 1.55
CA VAL A 323 -35.82 42.76 1.12
C VAL A 323 -34.33 42.54 0.84
N SER A 324 -33.74 41.60 1.58
CA SER A 324 -32.34 41.15 1.49
C SER A 324 -32.20 40.03 0.46
N GLN A 325 -31.50 40.32 -0.64
CA GLN A 325 -31.07 39.31 -1.63
C GLN A 325 -29.54 39.24 -1.80
N ASP A 326 -28.74 39.99 -1.03
CA ASP A 326 -27.30 40.15 -1.32
C ASP A 326 -26.31 39.53 -0.31
N ASN A 327 -26.77 38.89 0.78
CA ASN A 327 -25.85 38.22 1.72
C ASN A 327 -25.62 36.72 1.43
N THR A 328 -26.29 36.15 0.43
CA THR A 328 -26.10 34.73 0.03
C THR A 328 -24.97 34.56 -1.01
N ARG A 329 -24.47 35.64 -1.61
CA ARG A 329 -23.42 35.55 -2.66
C ARG A 329 -22.00 35.38 -2.14
N GLN A 330 -21.67 35.86 -0.95
CA GLN A 330 -20.29 35.80 -0.45
C GLN A 330 -19.90 34.49 0.25
N LEU A 331 -20.87 33.62 0.60
CA LEU A 331 -20.57 32.28 1.12
C LEU A 331 -20.71 31.18 0.05
N GLN A 332 -21.29 31.50 -1.11
CA GLN A 332 -21.55 30.53 -2.18
C GLN A 332 -20.38 30.41 -3.19
N GLU A 333 -19.50 31.41 -3.28
CA GLU A 333 -18.31 31.33 -4.16
C GLU A 333 -17.17 30.43 -3.63
N LEU A 334 -17.18 30.05 -2.34
CA LEU A 334 -16.15 29.17 -1.76
C LEU A 334 -16.53 27.68 -1.73
N THR A 335 -17.74 27.30 -2.15
CA THR A 335 -18.20 25.90 -2.16
C THR A 335 -18.57 25.34 -3.53
N ASP A 336 -18.65 26.18 -4.57
CA ASP A 336 -19.15 25.74 -5.90
C ASP A 336 -18.10 25.11 -6.84
N ASN A 337 -16.83 24.93 -6.45
CA ASN A 337 -15.82 24.37 -7.37
C ASN A 337 -15.41 22.91 -7.18
N TYR A 338 -15.90 22.16 -6.17
CA TYR A 338 -15.47 20.76 -6.05
C TYR A 338 -16.50 19.70 -5.69
N LEU A 339 -17.75 20.01 -5.35
CA LEU A 339 -18.72 18.96 -5.03
C LEU A 339 -20.15 19.34 -5.44
N THR A 340 -20.65 18.79 -6.55
CA THR A 340 -21.91 18.00 -6.62
C THR A 340 -22.36 17.71 -8.05
N SER A 341 -22.78 16.46 -8.32
CA SER A 341 -24.19 16.17 -8.63
C SER A 341 -24.46 14.66 -8.66
N LEU A 342 -24.93 14.11 -7.55
CA LEU A 342 -25.83 12.95 -7.54
C LEU A 342 -27.21 13.46 -7.11
N PRO A 343 -28.28 13.29 -7.91
CA PRO A 343 -29.62 13.72 -7.54
C PRO A 343 -30.30 12.68 -6.63
N THR A 344 -30.93 13.15 -5.55
CA THR A 344 -31.88 12.38 -4.74
C THR A 344 -33.27 12.36 -5.42
N PRO A 345 -34.00 11.23 -5.42
CA PRO A 345 -35.25 11.09 -6.18
C PRO A 345 -36.49 11.34 -5.30
N ALA A 346 -37.09 12.52 -5.37
CA ALA A 346 -38.48 12.72 -4.94
C ALA A 346 -39.06 14.07 -5.43
N GLU A 347 -39.28 14.25 -6.73
CA GLU A 347 -40.26 15.24 -7.19
C GLU A 347 -40.78 14.89 -8.59
N ALA A 348 -42.11 14.82 -8.73
CA ALA A 348 -42.77 14.48 -10.00
C ALA A 348 -42.87 15.72 -10.90
N PRO A 349 -42.57 15.64 -12.21
CA PRO A 349 -42.58 16.81 -13.09
C PRO A 349 -43.99 17.17 -13.55
N ALA A 350 -44.37 18.43 -13.31
CA ALA A 350 -45.58 19.04 -13.87
C ALA A 350 -45.35 19.51 -15.32
N ILE A 351 -46.37 19.30 -16.17
CA ILE A 351 -46.40 19.58 -17.60
C ILE A 351 -46.56 21.10 -17.88
N PRO A 352 -45.75 21.76 -18.74
CA PRO A 352 -46.03 23.12 -19.18
C PRO A 352 -46.92 23.15 -20.43
N ARG A 353 -48.04 23.87 -20.36
CA ARG A 353 -48.89 24.25 -21.51
C ARG A 353 -48.28 25.43 -22.26
N GLN A 354 -48.26 25.35 -23.59
CA GLN A 354 -47.98 26.47 -24.51
C GLN A 354 -49.16 27.47 -24.56
N GLY A 355 -48.85 28.78 -24.66
CA GLY A 355 -49.80 29.85 -25.00
C GLY A 355 -49.13 31.23 -25.07
N GLN A 356 -49.34 31.95 -26.17
CA GLN A 356 -48.64 33.15 -26.67
C GLN A 356 -49.10 34.49 -26.06
N GLN A 357 -48.23 35.53 -26.08
CA GLN A 357 -48.46 36.89 -26.67
C GLN A 357 -47.36 37.89 -26.24
N GLN A 358 -46.48 38.31 -27.17
CA GLN A 358 -46.50 39.59 -27.94
C GLN A 358 -46.05 40.85 -27.18
N GLN A 359 -44.97 41.49 -27.66
CA GLN A 359 -45.06 42.87 -28.14
C GLN A 359 -43.94 43.27 -29.13
N ARG A 360 -44.32 44.16 -30.05
CA ARG A 360 -43.62 44.63 -31.25
C ARG A 360 -42.74 45.86 -30.98
N VAL A 361 -41.69 45.95 -31.81
CA VAL A 361 -40.88 47.10 -32.30
C VAL A 361 -41.77 48.34 -32.61
N VAL A 362 -41.39 49.61 -32.42
CA VAL A 362 -40.43 50.49 -33.20
C VAL A 362 -40.26 51.87 -32.47
N PRO A 363 -39.43 52.84 -32.95
CA PRO A 363 -37.98 52.96 -33.08
C PRO A 363 -37.35 54.08 -32.20
N ALA A 364 -36.03 54.10 -32.04
CA ALA A 364 -35.28 55.34 -31.79
C ALA A 364 -33.86 55.25 -32.37
N GLN A 365 -33.48 56.25 -33.17
CA GLN A 365 -32.13 56.45 -33.69
C GLN A 365 -31.22 57.02 -32.60
N GLY A 366 -29.98 56.52 -32.56
CA GLY A 366 -28.78 57.28 -32.19
C GLY A 366 -28.39 57.32 -30.71
N GLN A 367 -27.59 56.36 -30.26
CA GLN A 367 -26.34 56.60 -29.50
C GLN A 367 -25.51 55.29 -29.40
N THR A 368 -24.22 55.43 -29.65
CA THR A 368 -23.14 54.43 -29.57
C THR A 368 -22.81 53.99 -28.14
N ASN A 369 -22.49 52.70 -27.93
CA ASN A 369 -21.59 52.09 -26.93
C ASN A 369 -21.75 50.55 -27.05
N GLY A 370 -20.76 49.69 -27.30
CA GLY A 370 -19.31 49.76 -27.17
C GLY A 370 -18.82 48.44 -26.55
N TYR A 371 -19.09 47.28 -27.18
CA TYR A 371 -18.44 46.03 -26.76
C TYR A 371 -16.96 46.13 -27.15
N MET A 372 -16.08 46.25 -26.17
CA MET A 372 -14.63 46.19 -26.38
C MET A 372 -14.31 44.85 -27.06
N THR A 373 -13.67 44.89 -28.23
CA THR A 373 -13.15 43.68 -28.88
C THR A 373 -12.02 43.09 -28.03
N THR A 374 -11.81 41.78 -28.04
CA THR A 374 -10.79 41.06 -27.24
C THR A 374 -9.39 41.69 -27.40
N ASP A 375 -9.07 42.23 -28.57
CA ASP A 375 -7.81 42.96 -28.83
C ASP A 375 -7.63 44.23 -27.97
N VAL A 376 -8.72 44.94 -27.66
CA VAL A 376 -8.67 46.15 -26.83
C VAL A 376 -8.51 45.78 -25.35
N LEU A 377 -9.12 44.67 -24.92
CA LEU A 377 -8.91 44.12 -23.58
C LEU A 377 -7.45 43.66 -23.39
N ILE A 378 -6.85 42.99 -24.39
CA ILE A 378 -5.43 42.60 -24.37
C ILE A 378 -4.54 43.84 -24.25
N ALA A 379 -4.83 44.91 -25.01
CA ALA A 379 -4.07 46.16 -24.94
C ALA A 379 -4.13 46.80 -23.54
N HIS A 380 -5.31 46.86 -22.91
CA HIS A 380 -5.46 47.39 -21.55
C HIS A 380 -4.75 46.52 -20.49
N VAL A 381 -4.78 45.19 -20.64
CA VAL A 381 -4.04 44.29 -19.75
C VAL A 381 -2.53 44.49 -19.88
N PHE A 382 -2.02 44.69 -21.11
CA PHE A 382 -0.61 45.01 -21.31
C PHE A 382 -0.20 46.38 -20.77
N GLU A 383 -1.10 47.36 -20.80
CA GLU A 383 -0.88 48.67 -20.18
C GLU A 383 -0.85 48.56 -18.65
N ALA A 384 -1.78 47.80 -18.05
CA ALA A 384 -1.78 47.50 -16.62
C ALA A 384 -0.52 46.74 -16.18
N LEU A 385 0.00 45.84 -17.02
CA LEU A 385 1.24 45.10 -16.76
C LEU A 385 2.49 46.00 -16.84
N ALA A 386 2.48 47.01 -17.71
CA ALA A 386 3.52 48.03 -17.75
C ALA A 386 3.43 49.02 -16.57
N GLU A 387 2.21 49.33 -16.12
CA GLU A 387 2.00 50.15 -14.91
C GLU A 387 2.47 49.41 -13.66
N LEU A 388 2.22 48.10 -13.56
CA LEU A 388 2.76 47.26 -12.49
C LEU A 388 4.30 47.27 -12.49
N GLN A 389 4.93 47.20 -13.68
CA GLN A 389 6.38 47.31 -13.79
C GLN A 389 6.87 48.65 -13.22
N ARG A 390 6.25 49.77 -13.63
CA ARG A 390 6.62 51.11 -13.19
C ARG A 390 6.46 51.27 -11.68
N ALA A 391 5.34 50.80 -11.13
CA ALA A 391 5.08 50.84 -9.70
C ALA A 391 6.12 50.02 -8.91
N ALA A 392 6.50 48.83 -9.41
CA ALA A 392 7.52 47.99 -8.77
C ALA A 392 8.93 48.58 -8.91
N HIS A 393 9.24 49.30 -9.99
CA HIS A 393 10.53 49.96 -10.18
C HIS A 393 10.70 51.23 -9.32
N GLU A 394 9.61 51.98 -9.11
CA GLU A 394 9.60 53.20 -8.29
C GLU A 394 9.46 52.92 -6.78
N ALA A 395 9.27 51.65 -6.40
CA ALA A 395 9.08 51.22 -5.03
C ALA A 395 10.40 51.27 -4.21
N PRO A 396 10.37 51.76 -2.97
CA PRO A 396 11.55 51.76 -2.09
C PRO A 396 11.90 50.37 -1.50
N GLU A 397 10.99 49.40 -1.56
CA GLU A 397 11.15 48.05 -1.01
C GLU A 397 11.99 47.13 -1.93
N GLU A 398 12.71 46.14 -1.36
CA GLU A 398 13.50 45.18 -2.15
C GLU A 398 12.79 43.83 -2.35
N HIS A 399 11.91 43.42 -1.43
CA HIS A 399 11.21 42.14 -1.45
C HIS A 399 9.68 42.29 -1.31
N ILE A 400 8.91 41.33 -1.87
CA ILE A 400 7.44 41.33 -1.76
C ILE A 400 6.96 41.36 -0.31
N GLY A 401 7.68 40.69 0.60
CA GLY A 401 7.32 40.62 2.02
C GLY A 401 7.34 41.96 2.75
N GLU A 402 8.01 42.97 2.20
CA GLU A 402 8.14 44.31 2.78
C GLU A 402 7.02 45.26 2.33
N ILE A 403 6.22 44.85 1.32
CA ILE A 403 5.16 45.67 0.73
C ILE A 403 3.99 45.82 1.71
N GLY A 404 3.75 47.05 2.17
CA GLY A 404 2.60 47.40 3.00
C GLY A 404 1.24 47.27 2.28
N PRO A 405 0.12 47.20 3.03
CA PRO A 405 -1.23 46.99 2.45
C PRO A 405 -1.71 48.15 1.56
N SER A 406 -1.13 49.34 1.66
CA SER A 406 -1.45 50.53 0.86
C SER A 406 -0.39 50.88 -0.20
N SER A 407 0.47 49.92 -0.57
CA SER A 407 1.52 50.16 -1.58
C SER A 407 0.92 50.28 -3.00
N PRO A 408 1.43 51.20 -3.83
CA PRO A 408 1.03 51.32 -5.24
C PRO A 408 1.29 50.04 -6.04
N VAL A 409 2.30 49.23 -5.67
CA VAL A 409 2.59 47.93 -6.29
C VAL A 409 1.42 46.96 -6.08
N ARG A 410 0.87 46.91 -4.87
CA ARG A 410 -0.25 46.02 -4.51
C ARG A 410 -1.54 46.45 -5.19
N GLU A 411 -1.76 47.76 -5.32
CA GLU A 411 -2.92 48.32 -6.04
C GLU A 411 -2.86 48.00 -7.54
N ALA A 412 -1.70 48.22 -8.18
CA ALA A 412 -1.47 47.87 -9.58
C ALA A 412 -1.61 46.36 -9.83
N TYR A 413 -1.09 45.51 -8.94
CA TYR A 413 -1.23 44.05 -9.03
C TYR A 413 -2.70 43.63 -8.92
N ALA A 414 -3.43 44.15 -7.92
CA ALA A 414 -4.84 43.83 -7.72
C ALA A 414 -5.73 44.36 -8.86
N GLN A 415 -5.35 45.47 -9.51
CA GLN A 415 -6.02 45.97 -10.70
C GLN A 415 -5.80 45.03 -11.89
N LEU A 416 -4.56 44.60 -12.14
CA LEU A 416 -4.22 43.66 -13.20
C LEU A 416 -5.00 42.34 -13.05
N MET A 417 -5.00 41.73 -11.86
CA MET A 417 -5.68 40.46 -11.62
C MET A 417 -7.20 40.58 -11.76
N ARG A 418 -7.82 41.63 -11.19
CA ARG A 418 -9.25 41.88 -11.35
C ARG A 418 -9.65 42.05 -12.81
N MET A 419 -8.83 42.71 -13.63
CA MET A 419 -9.10 42.88 -15.07
C MET A 419 -9.10 41.54 -15.83
N ILE A 420 -8.24 40.60 -15.44
CA ILE A 420 -8.15 39.28 -16.07
C ILE A 420 -9.29 38.37 -15.59
N GLU A 421 -9.56 38.33 -14.28
CA GLU A 421 -10.58 37.45 -13.68
C GLU A 421 -12.01 37.86 -14.03
N SER A 422 -12.29 39.17 -14.16
CA SER A 422 -13.61 39.68 -14.52
C SER A 422 -13.96 39.56 -16.01
N SER A 423 -13.00 39.14 -16.84
CA SER A 423 -13.19 39.02 -18.29
C SER A 423 -13.82 37.68 -18.68
N PRO A 424 -14.77 37.66 -19.65
CA PRO A 424 -15.33 36.42 -20.17
C PRO A 424 -14.30 35.54 -20.91
N ASP A 425 -13.23 36.13 -21.45
CA ASP A 425 -12.13 35.43 -22.18
C ASP A 425 -10.87 35.24 -21.30
N LYS A 426 -11.04 35.03 -19.98
CA LYS A 426 -9.94 34.99 -19.00
C LYS A 426 -8.79 34.02 -19.34
N GLU A 427 -9.06 32.87 -19.94
CA GLU A 427 -8.02 31.90 -20.31
C GLU A 427 -7.11 32.42 -21.44
N GLN A 428 -7.71 33.04 -22.46
CA GLN A 428 -6.96 33.60 -23.59
C GLN A 428 -6.15 34.83 -23.14
N LEU A 429 -6.73 35.66 -22.28
CA LEU A 429 -6.02 36.79 -21.66
C LEU A 429 -4.88 36.31 -20.78
N ALA A 430 -5.08 35.28 -19.95
CA ALA A 430 -4.02 34.72 -19.12
C ALA A 430 -2.84 34.19 -19.96
N LEU A 431 -3.12 33.50 -21.06
CA LEU A 431 -2.08 32.99 -21.96
C LEU A 431 -1.24 34.10 -22.60
N HIS A 432 -1.88 35.16 -23.12
CA HIS A 432 -1.17 36.31 -23.70
C HIS A 432 -0.40 37.11 -22.64
N THR A 433 -0.96 37.20 -21.43
CA THR A 433 -0.34 37.90 -20.30
C THR A 433 0.89 37.16 -19.81
N VAL A 434 0.84 35.83 -19.70
CA VAL A 434 1.98 35.00 -19.30
C VAL A 434 3.17 35.20 -20.23
N GLN A 435 2.99 35.14 -21.55
CA GLN A 435 4.10 35.37 -22.50
C GLN A 435 4.78 36.72 -22.30
N ARG A 436 3.98 37.77 -22.02
CA ARG A 436 4.45 39.14 -21.79
C ARG A 436 5.15 39.26 -20.42
N ALA A 437 4.57 38.68 -19.38
CA ALA A 437 5.12 38.70 -18.02
C ALA A 437 6.45 37.92 -17.94
N THR A 438 6.56 36.76 -18.60
CA THR A 438 7.82 36.01 -18.71
C THR A 438 8.90 36.84 -19.39
N LEU A 439 8.57 37.56 -20.47
CA LEU A 439 9.52 38.46 -21.12
C LEU A 439 9.96 39.59 -20.18
N PHE A 440 9.06 40.16 -19.38
CA PHE A 440 9.41 41.23 -18.45
C PHE A 440 10.34 40.72 -17.36
N ALA A 441 10.03 39.58 -16.74
CA ALA A 441 10.87 38.95 -15.74
C ALA A 441 12.31 38.72 -16.23
N TYR A 442 12.50 38.21 -17.45
CA TYR A 442 13.84 37.89 -17.97
C TYR A 442 14.60 39.08 -18.59
N THR A 443 13.91 40.09 -19.14
CA THR A 443 14.56 41.10 -20.01
C THR A 443 14.37 42.55 -19.61
N LYS A 444 13.42 42.85 -18.71
CA LYS A 444 13.09 44.22 -18.34
C LYS A 444 13.16 44.52 -16.85
N SER A 445 13.23 43.49 -16.00
CA SER A 445 13.35 43.66 -14.56
C SER A 445 14.79 43.98 -14.15
N GLU A 446 14.98 45.11 -13.47
CA GLU A 446 16.30 45.54 -12.98
C GLU A 446 16.45 45.36 -11.46
N THR A 447 15.34 45.32 -10.72
CA THR A 447 15.31 45.14 -9.25
C THR A 447 14.83 43.74 -8.84
N ARG A 448 15.17 43.32 -7.62
CA ARG A 448 14.72 42.03 -7.04
C ARG A 448 13.19 42.01 -6.89
N LEU A 449 12.61 43.13 -6.46
CA LEU A 449 11.17 43.29 -6.31
C LEU A 449 10.41 43.08 -7.62
N GLU A 450 10.90 43.66 -8.73
CA GLU A 450 10.27 43.48 -10.04
C GLU A 450 10.22 42.00 -10.43
N ILE A 451 11.32 41.26 -10.23
CA ILE A 451 11.40 39.83 -10.54
C ILE A 451 10.39 39.04 -9.70
N GLU A 452 10.37 39.24 -8.39
CA GLU A 452 9.45 38.55 -7.50
C GLU A 452 7.99 38.84 -7.89
N VAL A 453 7.66 40.10 -8.17
CA VAL A 453 6.29 40.51 -8.53
C VAL A 453 5.85 39.86 -9.84
N PHE A 454 6.71 39.82 -10.86
CA PHE A 454 6.35 39.18 -12.13
C PHE A 454 6.31 37.65 -12.02
N VAL A 455 7.13 37.03 -11.18
CA VAL A 455 7.03 35.59 -10.91
C VAL A 455 5.74 35.25 -10.17
N GLU A 456 5.30 36.09 -9.23
CA GLU A 456 4.01 35.94 -8.54
C GLU A 456 2.83 36.15 -9.50
N VAL A 457 2.94 37.08 -10.45
CA VAL A 457 1.98 37.21 -11.57
C VAL A 457 1.91 35.92 -12.38
N LEU A 458 3.06 35.34 -12.74
CA LEU A 458 3.10 34.07 -13.49
C LEU A 458 2.44 32.93 -12.70
N ASN A 459 2.72 32.83 -11.40
CA ASN A 459 2.14 31.82 -10.52
C ASN A 459 0.61 31.92 -10.49
N HIS A 460 0.09 33.13 -10.25
CA HIS A 460 -1.35 33.38 -10.22
C HIS A 460 -2.02 33.07 -11.58
N LEU A 461 -1.40 33.45 -12.70
CA LEU A 461 -1.93 33.14 -14.03
C LEU A 461 -1.95 31.63 -14.32
N CYS A 462 -1.01 30.87 -13.76
CA CYS A 462 -1.00 29.40 -13.86
C CYS A 462 -2.11 28.75 -13.03
N LEU A 463 -2.46 29.33 -11.87
CA LEU A 463 -3.60 28.89 -11.06
C LEU A 463 -4.95 29.18 -11.74
N ILE A 464 -5.05 30.27 -12.51
CA ILE A 464 -6.27 30.63 -13.27
C ILE A 464 -6.53 29.64 -14.41
N SER A 465 -5.49 29.11 -15.06
CA SER A 465 -5.65 28.18 -16.19
C SER A 465 -4.52 27.15 -16.29
N VAL A 466 -4.91 25.87 -16.22
CA VAL A 466 -4.00 24.72 -16.44
C VAL A 466 -3.36 24.75 -17.84
N ASN A 467 -4.10 25.23 -18.84
CA ASN A 467 -3.56 25.38 -20.20
C ASN A 467 -2.44 26.45 -20.22
N THR A 468 -2.63 27.56 -19.50
CA THR A 468 -1.60 28.59 -19.35
C THR A 468 -0.35 28.04 -18.65
N ALA A 469 -0.51 27.28 -17.57
CA ALA A 469 0.59 26.62 -16.88
C ALA A 469 1.38 25.69 -17.82
N ARG A 470 0.69 24.82 -18.56
CA ARG A 470 1.34 23.91 -19.53
C ARG A 470 2.08 24.67 -20.63
N ASN A 471 1.50 25.74 -21.15
CA ASN A 471 2.16 26.56 -22.16
C ASN A 471 3.36 27.32 -21.61
N LEU A 472 3.32 27.79 -20.35
CA LEU A 472 4.47 28.40 -19.68
C LEU A 472 5.60 27.38 -19.55
N THR A 473 5.31 26.16 -19.09
CA THR A 473 6.33 25.10 -18.98
C THR A 473 6.96 24.81 -20.34
N ILE A 474 6.16 24.59 -21.39
CA ILE A 474 6.66 24.37 -22.75
C ILE A 474 7.49 25.57 -23.22
N TYR A 475 7.00 26.78 -22.96
CA TYR A 475 7.70 28.00 -23.35
C TYR A 475 9.06 28.10 -22.67
N LEU A 476 9.13 28.05 -21.34
CA LEU A 476 10.37 28.08 -20.55
C LEU A 476 11.37 26.99 -20.99
N GLN A 477 10.88 25.78 -21.32
CA GLN A 477 11.72 24.69 -21.83
C GLN A 477 12.26 24.94 -23.25
N SER A 478 11.58 25.76 -24.04
CA SER A 478 11.90 26.03 -25.44
C SER A 478 12.75 27.29 -25.68
N ILE A 479 12.94 28.14 -24.66
CA ILE A 479 13.72 29.37 -24.83
C ILE A 479 15.21 29.02 -24.93
N ASN A 480 15.81 29.30 -26.09
CA ASN A 480 17.23 29.08 -26.38
C ASN A 480 18.07 30.37 -26.38
N ASP A 481 17.52 31.48 -25.88
CA ASP A 481 18.20 32.78 -25.78
C ASP A 481 19.13 32.81 -24.55
N ASP A 482 20.28 33.47 -24.66
CA ASP A 482 21.24 33.61 -23.56
C ASP A 482 20.64 34.40 -22.38
N LYS A 483 19.55 35.15 -22.61
CA LYS A 483 18.81 35.90 -21.58
C LYS A 483 18.09 35.02 -20.56
N VAL A 484 17.92 33.73 -20.83
CA VAL A 484 17.29 32.77 -19.90
C VAL A 484 18.21 32.46 -18.71
N TYR A 485 19.52 32.66 -18.87
CA TYR A 485 20.52 32.42 -17.83
C TYR A 485 20.56 33.59 -16.82
N ASN A 486 19.43 33.89 -16.19
CA ASN A 486 19.28 34.91 -15.15
C ASN A 486 19.04 34.24 -13.80
N GLY A 487 20.06 34.24 -12.92
CA GLY A 487 20.04 33.55 -11.63
C GLY A 487 18.85 33.94 -10.75
N PRO A 488 18.66 35.23 -10.43
CA PRO A 488 17.54 35.72 -9.62
C PRO A 488 16.16 35.27 -10.12
N VAL A 489 15.89 35.36 -11.43
CA VAL A 489 14.61 34.93 -12.02
C VAL A 489 14.41 33.43 -11.85
N THR A 490 15.42 32.64 -12.17
CA THR A 490 15.37 31.18 -12.02
C THR A 490 15.14 30.77 -10.57
N VAL A 491 15.80 31.41 -9.60
CA VAL A 491 15.61 31.11 -8.17
C VAL A 491 14.17 31.40 -7.73
N CYS A 492 13.59 32.52 -8.15
CA CYS A 492 12.19 32.83 -7.85
C CYS A 492 11.24 31.81 -8.50
N LEU A 493 11.46 31.44 -9.77
CA LEU A 493 10.66 30.43 -10.46
C LEU A 493 10.75 29.02 -9.82
N LEU A 494 11.92 28.65 -9.30
CA LEU A 494 12.12 27.41 -8.54
C LEU A 494 11.36 27.45 -7.21
N LYS A 495 11.43 28.57 -6.48
CA LYS A 495 10.72 28.74 -5.19
C LYS A 495 9.20 28.68 -5.34
N THR A 496 8.65 29.16 -6.46
CA THR A 496 7.21 29.07 -6.75
C THR A 496 6.79 27.76 -7.41
N GLY A 497 7.72 26.82 -7.66
CA GLY A 497 7.43 25.54 -8.31
C GLY A 497 7.03 25.62 -9.79
N LEU A 498 7.31 26.75 -10.45
CA LEU A 498 6.99 26.96 -11.88
C LEU A 498 8.07 26.37 -12.80
N LEU A 499 9.26 26.09 -12.25
CA LEU A 499 10.37 25.47 -12.96
C LEU A 499 10.91 24.29 -12.15
N ASP A 500 11.33 23.23 -12.83
CA ASP A 500 11.93 22.05 -12.21
C ASP A 500 13.46 22.19 -12.15
N ILE A 501 14.05 21.89 -11.00
CA ILE A 501 15.49 22.02 -10.76
C ILE A 501 16.30 21.09 -11.67
N HIS A 502 15.79 19.89 -11.97
CA HIS A 502 16.47 18.96 -12.85
C HIS A 502 16.51 19.48 -14.30
N HIS A 503 15.47 20.19 -14.72
CA HIS A 503 15.46 20.83 -16.03
C HIS A 503 16.51 21.95 -16.12
N VAL A 504 16.64 22.76 -15.06
CA VAL A 504 17.68 23.81 -14.96
C VAL A 504 19.08 23.21 -15.06
N ASP A 505 19.36 22.10 -14.36
CA ASP A 505 20.65 21.42 -14.43
C ASP A 505 20.95 20.90 -15.84
N LEU A 506 19.97 20.27 -16.50
CA LEU A 506 20.15 19.77 -17.87
C LEU A 506 20.43 20.90 -18.87
N GLN A 507 19.64 21.98 -18.85
CA GLN A 507 19.83 23.12 -19.74
C GLN A 507 21.18 23.82 -19.50
N THR A 508 21.56 23.99 -18.24
CA THR A 508 22.83 24.62 -17.85
C THR A 508 24.02 23.76 -18.28
N SER A 509 23.96 22.45 -18.07
CA SER A 509 24.97 21.49 -18.54
C SER A 509 25.17 21.55 -20.06
N GLN A 510 24.08 21.54 -20.84
CA GLN A 510 24.15 21.64 -22.30
C GLN A 510 24.80 22.96 -22.78
N ALA A 511 24.48 24.07 -22.11
CA ALA A 511 25.06 25.37 -22.42
C ALA A 511 26.56 25.46 -22.11
N ILE A 512 26.98 24.87 -21.00
CA ILE A 512 28.39 24.75 -20.59
C ILE A 512 29.14 23.86 -21.60
N MET A 513 28.56 22.74 -22.05
CA MET A 513 29.14 21.90 -23.10
C MET A 513 29.30 22.63 -24.44
N GLN A 514 28.42 23.59 -24.74
CA GLN A 514 28.52 24.47 -25.91
C GLN A 514 29.53 25.62 -25.72
N LYS A 515 30.27 25.64 -24.60
CA LYS A 515 31.27 26.65 -24.25
C LYS A 515 30.69 28.07 -24.13
N LYS A 516 29.45 28.20 -23.65
CA LYS A 516 28.83 29.50 -23.34
C LYS A 516 29.29 30.01 -21.97
N ALA A 517 30.02 31.13 -21.92
CA ALA A 517 30.53 31.72 -20.67
C ALA A 517 29.40 32.19 -19.73
N VAL A 518 28.31 32.73 -20.29
CA VAL A 518 27.12 33.20 -19.54
C VAL A 518 26.53 32.09 -18.68
N ALA A 519 26.58 30.84 -19.13
CA ALA A 519 26.06 29.70 -18.36
C ALA A 519 26.92 29.37 -17.13
N VAL A 520 28.23 29.68 -17.15
CA VAL A 520 29.13 29.48 -16.00
C VAL A 520 28.87 30.54 -14.95
N GLU A 521 28.67 31.80 -15.36
CA GLU A 521 28.27 32.89 -14.45
C GLU A 521 26.91 32.62 -13.80
N PHE A 522 25.94 32.15 -14.61
CA PHE A 522 24.62 31.74 -14.14
C PHE A 522 24.69 30.59 -13.13
N LEU A 523 25.48 29.55 -13.40
CA LEU A 523 25.69 28.45 -12.45
C LEU A 523 26.29 28.96 -11.13
N GLY A 524 27.25 29.89 -11.19
CA GLY A 524 27.82 30.52 -10.00
C GLY A 524 26.76 31.25 -9.15
N ALA A 525 25.89 32.03 -9.79
CA ALA A 525 24.80 32.74 -9.13
C ALA A 525 23.79 31.77 -8.49
N LEU A 526 23.44 30.67 -9.17
CA LEU A 526 22.55 29.64 -8.63
C LEU A 526 23.15 28.96 -7.40
N ILE A 527 24.45 28.64 -7.41
CA ILE A 527 25.12 28.03 -6.26
C ILE A 527 25.10 28.99 -5.06
N ASP A 528 25.40 30.27 -5.29
CA ASP A 528 25.42 31.28 -4.22
C ASP A 528 24.02 31.45 -3.58
N GLU A 529 22.93 31.48 -4.37
CA GLU A 529 21.57 31.66 -3.84
C GLU A 529 20.91 30.36 -3.31
N LEU A 530 21.18 29.19 -3.91
CA LEU A 530 20.47 27.93 -3.61
C LEU A 530 21.25 26.97 -2.71
N ILE A 531 22.59 27.02 -2.71
CA ILE A 531 23.43 26.07 -1.96
C ILE A 531 24.20 26.78 -0.83
N LEU A 532 24.82 27.93 -1.11
CA LEU A 532 25.73 28.62 -0.17
C LEU A 532 25.06 29.66 0.72
N ASN A 533 23.75 29.85 0.57
CA ASN A 533 22.97 30.78 1.37
C ASN A 533 22.71 30.25 2.80
N GLU A 534 22.30 31.11 3.73
CA GLU A 534 21.93 30.73 5.10
C GLU A 534 20.82 29.66 5.14
N HIS A 535 20.02 29.56 4.07
CA HIS A 535 18.94 28.59 3.91
C HIS A 535 19.08 27.85 2.56
N PRO A 536 19.86 26.75 2.50
CA PRO A 536 20.02 25.97 1.27
C PRO A 536 18.69 25.40 0.79
N ALA A 537 18.33 25.71 -0.45
CA ALA A 537 17.09 25.25 -1.10
C ALA A 537 17.33 24.10 -2.09
N ALA A 538 18.59 23.76 -2.37
CA ALA A 538 18.98 22.69 -3.28
C ALA A 538 20.13 21.86 -2.72
N LEU A 539 20.23 20.62 -3.22
CA LEU A 539 21.31 19.69 -2.94
C LEU A 539 22.39 19.82 -4.03
N ARG A 540 23.60 19.36 -3.71
CA ARG A 540 24.70 19.38 -4.69
C ARG A 540 24.39 18.45 -5.85
N ALA A 541 23.83 17.27 -5.55
CA ALA A 541 23.39 16.30 -6.54
C ALA A 541 22.44 16.92 -7.56
N ASP A 542 21.61 17.91 -7.20
CA ASP A 542 20.66 18.56 -8.11
C ASP A 542 21.34 19.17 -9.34
N PHE A 543 22.60 19.60 -9.21
CA PHE A 543 23.43 20.23 -10.25
C PHE A 543 24.55 19.33 -10.81
N VAL A 544 24.43 18.00 -10.67
CA VAL A 544 25.49 17.05 -11.03
C VAL A 544 25.90 17.12 -12.52
N LEU A 545 24.95 17.35 -13.43
CA LEU A 545 25.24 17.42 -14.87
C LEU A 545 25.99 18.70 -15.22
N SER A 546 25.63 19.82 -14.59
CA SER A 546 26.28 21.11 -14.77
C SER A 546 27.71 21.10 -14.22
N PHE A 547 27.92 20.52 -13.04
CA PHE A 547 29.25 20.34 -12.47
C PHE A 547 30.12 19.42 -13.32
N GLY A 548 29.53 18.35 -13.85
CA GLY A 548 30.16 17.44 -14.78
C GLY A 548 30.66 18.12 -16.05
N ALA A 549 29.79 18.90 -16.69
CA ALA A 549 30.12 19.66 -17.89
C ALA A 549 31.20 20.72 -17.61
N LEU A 550 31.11 21.42 -16.48
CA LEU A 550 32.10 22.42 -16.07
C LEU A 550 33.48 21.79 -15.83
N GLY A 551 33.52 20.65 -15.14
CA GLY A 551 34.76 19.89 -14.91
C GLY A 551 35.40 19.42 -16.21
N GLN A 552 34.60 18.95 -17.17
CA GLN A 552 35.09 18.59 -18.50
C GLN A 552 35.69 19.80 -19.23
N TRP A 553 34.99 20.93 -19.24
CA TRP A 553 35.50 22.14 -19.90
C TRP A 553 36.79 22.64 -19.26
N LEU A 554 36.89 22.64 -17.92
CA LEU A 554 38.12 23.02 -17.21
C LEU A 554 39.30 22.06 -17.48
N SER A 555 39.03 20.79 -17.75
CA SER A 555 40.07 19.83 -18.15
C SER A 555 40.63 20.12 -19.55
N GLU A 556 39.80 20.65 -20.46
CA GLU A 556 40.20 21.06 -21.81
C GLU A 556 40.87 22.44 -21.83
N ASP A 557 40.35 23.37 -21.03
CA ASP A 557 40.81 24.76 -20.95
C ASP A 557 40.91 25.23 -19.49
N PRO A 558 42.11 25.15 -18.88
CA PRO A 558 42.33 25.61 -17.52
C PRO A 558 42.32 27.13 -17.36
N SER A 559 42.08 27.94 -18.40
CA SER A 559 42.14 29.41 -18.30
C SER A 559 40.88 30.06 -17.70
N ILE A 560 39.80 29.30 -17.52
CA ILE A 560 38.51 29.80 -17.02
C ILE A 560 38.56 29.98 -15.50
N GLU A 561 38.84 31.20 -15.03
CA GLU A 561 38.96 31.49 -13.58
C GLU A 561 37.62 31.35 -12.84
N LEU A 562 36.52 31.85 -13.41
CA LEU A 562 35.17 31.71 -12.85
C LEU A 562 34.79 30.25 -12.55
N GLY A 563 35.16 29.33 -13.44
CA GLY A 563 34.92 27.89 -13.25
C GLY A 563 35.74 27.29 -12.11
N LYS A 564 36.99 27.73 -11.94
CA LYS A 564 37.84 27.31 -10.81
C LYS A 564 37.31 27.82 -9.48
N ASP A 565 36.84 29.06 -9.44
CA ASP A 565 36.26 29.66 -8.24
C ASP A 565 35.00 28.91 -7.81
N ILE A 566 34.12 28.56 -8.75
CA ILE A 566 32.93 27.73 -8.48
C ILE A 566 33.33 26.37 -7.90
N ILE A 567 34.28 25.65 -8.51
CA ILE A 567 34.74 24.36 -8.00
C ILE A 567 35.37 24.50 -6.61
N LYS A 568 36.12 25.57 -6.36
CA LYS A 568 36.74 25.82 -5.06
C LYS A 568 35.70 26.10 -3.97
N LYS A 569 34.72 26.98 -4.23
CA LYS A 569 33.57 27.21 -3.33
C LYS A 569 32.87 25.89 -2.98
N LEU A 570 32.67 25.04 -3.99
CA LEU A 570 32.03 23.73 -3.85
C LEU A 570 32.89 22.69 -3.12
N GLN A 571 34.23 22.83 -3.12
CA GLN A 571 35.15 21.98 -2.36
C GLN A 571 35.25 22.40 -0.89
N ASP A 572 35.20 23.71 -0.62
CA ASP A 572 35.24 24.27 0.73
C ASP A 572 33.99 23.87 1.55
N VAL A 573 32.81 23.84 0.92
CA VAL A 573 31.57 23.27 1.53
C VAL A 573 31.63 21.75 1.68
N SER A 574 32.35 21.07 0.79
CA SER A 574 32.55 19.63 0.84
C SER A 574 33.41 19.15 2.02
N ASN A 575 34.18 20.05 2.64
CA ASN A 575 35.07 19.77 3.78
C ASN A 575 34.39 19.84 5.15
N GLY A 576 33.05 19.82 5.21
CA GLY A 576 32.31 19.60 6.46
C GLY A 576 32.17 20.84 7.33
N ALA A 577 32.00 22.03 6.76
CA ALA A 577 31.45 23.15 7.51
C ALA A 577 29.92 22.96 7.61
N PRO A 578 29.35 22.69 8.79
CA PRO A 578 27.90 22.60 8.95
C PRO A 578 27.27 23.98 8.72
N PRO A 579 26.06 24.09 8.14
CA PRO A 579 25.25 25.27 8.36
C PRO A 579 25.00 25.43 9.88
N PRO A 580 24.92 26.67 10.42
CA PRO A 580 24.90 26.91 11.85
C PRO A 580 23.63 26.34 12.50
N SER A 581 23.74 25.16 13.14
CA SER A 581 22.68 24.50 13.94
C SER A 581 23.28 23.78 15.18
N PRO A 582 22.50 23.41 16.20
CA PRO A 582 22.97 23.11 17.56
C PRO A 582 23.63 21.72 17.77
N PRO A 583 24.42 21.53 18.86
CA PRO A 583 25.55 20.61 18.92
C PRO A 583 25.24 19.10 19.15
N ALA A 584 23.99 18.67 18.99
CA ALA A 584 23.58 17.28 19.27
C ALA A 584 23.16 16.49 18.02
N SER A 585 22.83 17.15 16.89
CA SER A 585 22.34 16.51 15.65
C SER A 585 23.36 16.43 14.50
N ASP A 586 24.56 17.01 14.67
CA ASP A 586 25.56 17.16 13.58
C ASP A 586 25.89 15.88 12.82
N LYS A 587 26.00 14.72 13.50
CA LYS A 587 26.37 13.45 12.84
C LYS A 587 25.21 12.77 12.14
N GLN A 588 24.02 12.75 12.74
CA GLN A 588 22.87 12.09 12.14
C GLN A 588 22.41 12.89 10.91
N ASP A 589 22.32 14.21 11.02
CA ASP A 589 21.97 15.11 9.93
C ASP A 589 22.96 14.99 8.76
N GLN A 590 24.25 14.77 9.06
CA GLN A 590 25.26 14.51 8.04
C GLN A 590 25.02 13.19 7.30
N LEU A 591 24.65 12.11 8.00
CA LEU A 591 24.34 10.81 7.39
C LEU A 591 23.07 10.88 6.55
N GLU A 592 22.04 11.58 7.04
CA GLU A 592 20.79 11.82 6.32
C GLU A 592 21.03 12.63 5.04
N TYR A 593 21.83 13.69 5.13
CA TYR A 593 22.24 14.50 3.98
C TYR A 593 22.97 13.67 2.93
N VAL A 594 23.93 12.82 3.34
CA VAL A 594 24.67 11.95 2.42
C VAL A 594 23.73 10.97 1.71
N PHE A 595 22.76 10.39 2.42
CA PHE A 595 21.79 9.50 1.79
C PHE A 595 20.85 10.23 0.83
N GLU A 596 20.35 11.41 1.19
CA GLU A 596 19.50 12.22 0.32
C GLU A 596 20.25 12.64 -0.97
N GLU A 597 21.52 13.03 -0.87
CA GLU A 597 22.37 13.30 -2.05
C GLU A 597 22.44 12.07 -2.97
N TRP A 598 22.59 10.87 -2.41
CA TRP A 598 22.58 9.62 -3.19
C TRP A 598 21.22 9.35 -3.85
N VAL A 599 20.12 9.58 -3.16
CA VAL A 599 18.75 9.43 -3.71
C VAL A 599 18.58 10.34 -4.91
N ARG A 600 19.01 11.60 -4.81
CA ARG A 600 18.94 12.58 -5.91
C ARG A 600 19.82 12.23 -7.11
N LEU A 601 20.86 11.42 -6.93
CA LEU A 601 21.70 10.95 -8.02
C LEU A 601 21.06 9.81 -8.83
N GLN A 602 19.96 9.19 -8.38
CA GLN A 602 19.32 8.06 -9.07
C GLN A 602 18.51 8.44 -10.33
N ARG A 603 18.82 9.59 -10.94
CA ARG A 603 18.19 10.08 -12.16
C ARG A 603 18.68 9.30 -13.39
N PRO A 604 17.80 8.94 -14.35
CA PRO A 604 18.19 8.23 -15.58
C PRO A 604 19.22 8.97 -16.42
N GLU A 605 19.23 10.30 -16.37
CA GLU A 605 20.13 11.16 -17.15
C GLU A 605 21.55 11.19 -16.59
N VAL A 606 21.75 10.77 -15.33
CA VAL A 606 23.03 10.87 -14.62
C VAL A 606 23.96 9.72 -15.05
N PRO A 607 25.14 10.01 -15.63
CA PRO A 607 26.11 8.98 -16.00
C PRO A 607 26.61 8.16 -14.80
N GLU A 608 26.76 6.85 -14.99
CA GLU A 608 27.20 5.91 -13.94
C GLU A 608 28.54 6.29 -13.29
N ARG A 609 29.44 6.94 -14.05
CA ARG A 609 30.74 7.43 -13.52
C ARG A 609 30.60 8.34 -12.30
N TYR A 610 29.51 9.10 -12.18
CA TYR A 610 29.28 9.96 -11.02
C TYR A 610 28.79 9.17 -9.81
N LEU A 611 28.04 8.07 -10.03
CA LEU A 611 27.67 7.13 -8.97
C LEU A 611 28.92 6.46 -8.41
N VAL A 612 29.81 5.97 -9.28
CA VAL A 612 31.08 5.38 -8.87
C VAL A 612 31.95 6.38 -8.11
N ALA A 613 32.04 7.63 -8.59
CA ALA A 613 32.77 8.69 -7.90
C ALA A 613 32.18 8.99 -6.51
N PHE A 614 30.85 8.95 -6.35
CA PHE A 614 30.19 9.11 -5.06
C PHE A 614 30.57 7.97 -4.11
N ILE A 615 30.55 6.71 -4.57
CA ILE A 615 30.95 5.55 -3.76
C ILE A 615 32.42 5.66 -3.32
N GLN A 616 33.32 6.04 -4.21
CA GLN A 616 34.74 6.25 -3.89
C GLN A 616 34.92 7.39 -2.87
N GLN A 617 34.18 8.48 -3.02
CA GLN A 617 34.19 9.58 -2.04
C GLN A 617 33.70 9.12 -0.67
N LEU A 618 32.60 8.35 -0.63
CA LEU A 618 32.04 7.82 0.61
C LEU A 618 33.03 6.91 1.34
N GLN A 619 33.77 6.06 0.59
CA GLN A 619 34.85 5.22 1.13
C GLN A 619 36.04 6.05 1.63
N SER A 620 36.44 7.10 0.88
CA SER A 620 37.60 7.95 1.23
C SER A 620 37.36 8.86 2.44
N ARG A 621 36.11 9.26 2.71
CA ARG A 621 35.76 10.29 3.70
C ARG A 621 35.72 9.81 5.15
N SER A 622 36.15 8.60 5.45
CA SER A 622 36.07 7.99 6.78
C SER A 622 34.66 7.93 7.40
N LEU A 623 33.60 8.26 6.66
CA LEU A 623 32.20 8.12 7.11
C LEU A 623 31.79 6.65 7.28
N LEU A 624 32.54 5.76 6.63
CA LEU A 624 32.45 4.31 6.76
C LEU A 624 33.78 3.78 7.32
N SER A 625 34.40 4.45 8.30
CA SER A 625 35.75 4.10 8.78
C SER A 625 35.80 3.02 9.85
N ASN A 626 34.68 2.76 10.52
CA ASN A 626 34.52 1.63 11.44
C ASN A 626 33.13 0.98 11.30
N GLN A 627 32.96 -0.19 11.91
CA GLN A 627 31.75 -1.02 11.73
C GLN A 627 30.53 -0.37 12.37
N GLU A 628 30.74 0.38 13.45
CA GLU A 628 29.69 1.11 14.15
C GLU A 628 29.13 2.23 13.26
N GLU A 629 30.00 3.06 12.65
CA GLU A 629 29.62 4.13 11.72
C GLU A 629 28.91 3.59 10.48
N PHE A 630 29.42 2.51 9.88
CA PHE A 630 28.75 1.88 8.75
C PHE A 630 27.37 1.34 9.13
N SER A 631 27.23 0.74 10.32
CA SER A 631 25.95 0.25 10.80
C SER A 631 24.97 1.38 11.13
N ALA A 632 25.46 2.50 11.67
CA ALA A 632 24.68 3.70 11.94
C ALA A 632 24.19 4.33 10.62
N PHE A 633 25.07 4.43 9.61
CA PHE A 633 24.71 4.93 8.30
C PHE A 633 23.61 4.10 7.64
N LEU A 634 23.78 2.78 7.57
CA LEU A 634 22.76 1.89 6.99
C LEU A 634 21.43 1.97 7.75
N ARG A 635 21.48 2.06 9.08
CA ARG A 635 20.28 2.23 9.90
C ARG A 635 19.54 3.53 9.55
N VAL A 636 20.25 4.65 9.48
CA VAL A 636 19.68 5.96 9.08
C VAL A 636 19.04 5.87 7.69
N CYS A 637 19.71 5.23 6.72
CA CYS A 637 19.15 5.06 5.38
C CYS A 637 17.84 4.25 5.36
N ILE A 638 17.77 3.18 6.17
CA ILE A 638 16.57 2.34 6.29
C ILE A 638 15.43 3.12 6.97
N GLU A 639 15.73 3.84 8.05
CA GLU A 639 14.76 4.65 8.80
C GLU A 639 14.20 5.78 7.91
N MET A 640 15.05 6.51 7.20
CA MET A 640 14.62 7.51 6.21
C MET A 640 13.74 6.89 5.12
N SER A 641 14.12 5.72 4.59
CA SER A 641 13.34 5.05 3.55
C SER A 641 11.94 4.64 4.03
N LEU A 642 11.81 4.23 5.30
CA LEU A 642 10.51 3.93 5.93
C LEU A 642 9.67 5.19 6.12
N ASP A 643 10.25 6.25 6.67
CA ASP A 643 9.55 7.49 6.95
C ASP A 643 9.09 8.18 5.66
N CYS A 644 9.94 8.19 4.62
CA CYS A 644 9.57 8.68 3.29
C CYS A 644 8.45 7.84 2.68
N PHE A 645 8.51 6.50 2.78
CA PHE A 645 7.45 5.65 2.25
C PHE A 645 6.11 5.95 2.93
N GLU A 646 6.07 6.05 4.26
CA GLU A 646 4.86 6.37 5.02
C GLU A 646 4.31 7.74 4.62
N ARG A 647 5.17 8.76 4.51
CA ARG A 647 4.76 10.13 4.13
C ARG A 647 4.19 10.21 2.72
N GLU A 648 4.89 9.66 1.73
CA GLU A 648 4.49 9.75 0.33
C GLU A 648 3.23 8.91 0.05
N ALA A 649 3.11 7.74 0.68
CA ALA A 649 1.94 6.88 0.55
C ALA A 649 0.66 7.56 1.10
N LEU A 650 0.77 8.33 2.18
CA LEU A 650 -0.33 9.12 2.74
C LEU A 650 -0.68 10.35 1.90
N THR A 651 0.32 10.98 1.28
CA THR A 651 0.16 12.29 0.60
C THR A 651 -0.40 12.16 -0.81
N TYR A 652 0.12 11.23 -1.61
CA TYR A 652 -0.21 11.15 -3.04
C TYR A 652 -0.98 9.89 -3.43
N GLY A 653 -1.04 8.89 -2.55
CA GLY A 653 -1.62 7.56 -2.85
C GLY A 653 -0.85 6.75 -3.90
N SER A 654 0.15 7.34 -4.56
CA SER A 654 1.01 6.70 -5.56
C SER A 654 2.17 5.97 -4.89
N LEU A 655 2.14 4.64 -4.91
CA LEU A 655 3.21 3.80 -4.34
C LEU A 655 4.57 3.97 -5.06
N ASP A 656 4.60 4.32 -6.34
CA ASP A 656 5.85 4.45 -7.10
C ASP A 656 6.78 5.53 -6.52
N HIS A 657 6.23 6.67 -6.12
CA HIS A 657 6.97 7.75 -5.47
C HIS A 657 7.44 7.35 -4.07
N ALA A 658 6.63 6.57 -3.35
CA ALA A 658 6.96 6.08 -2.02
C ALA A 658 8.15 5.11 -2.02
N TYR A 659 8.41 4.40 -3.13
CA TYR A 659 9.52 3.42 -3.23
C TYR A 659 10.87 4.02 -3.64
N ILE A 660 10.94 5.28 -4.07
CA ILE A 660 12.17 5.90 -4.60
C ILE A 660 13.36 5.75 -3.63
N HIS A 661 13.15 6.04 -2.34
CA HIS A 661 14.22 5.99 -1.33
C HIS A 661 14.70 4.55 -1.09
N VAL A 662 13.77 3.59 -1.05
CA VAL A 662 14.08 2.17 -0.86
C VAL A 662 14.86 1.61 -2.04
N ASP A 663 14.48 1.98 -3.27
CA ASP A 663 15.19 1.55 -4.47
C ASP A 663 16.58 2.18 -4.56
N ALA A 664 16.72 3.46 -4.19
CA ALA A 664 18.01 4.12 -4.07
C ALA A 664 18.91 3.43 -3.04
N LEU A 665 18.37 3.03 -1.88
CA LEU A 665 19.12 2.27 -0.87
C LEU A 665 19.58 0.90 -1.40
N ALA A 666 18.72 0.18 -2.10
CA ALA A 666 19.08 -1.10 -2.70
C ALA A 666 20.27 -0.94 -3.67
N LYS A 667 20.22 0.08 -4.53
CA LYS A 667 21.30 0.37 -5.47
C LYS A 667 22.57 0.87 -4.80
N LEU A 668 22.47 1.61 -3.68
CA LEU A 668 23.62 2.00 -2.86
C LEU A 668 24.35 0.77 -2.33
N ILE A 669 23.60 -0.16 -1.71
CA ILE A 669 24.15 -1.38 -1.15
C ILE A 669 24.78 -2.24 -2.25
N ALA A 670 24.09 -2.43 -3.38
CA ALA A 670 24.62 -3.19 -4.51
C ALA A 670 25.92 -2.58 -5.04
N SER A 671 25.98 -1.25 -5.19
CA SER A 671 27.15 -0.52 -5.66
C SER A 671 28.32 -0.62 -4.66
N LEU A 672 28.04 -0.52 -3.35
CA LEU A 672 29.05 -0.69 -2.31
C LEU A 672 29.67 -2.09 -2.33
N VAL A 673 28.87 -3.13 -2.56
CA VAL A 673 29.35 -4.52 -2.68
C VAL A 673 30.11 -4.73 -3.99
N ALA A 674 29.60 -4.21 -5.11
CA ALA A 674 30.22 -4.38 -6.42
C ALA A 674 31.60 -3.71 -6.50
N TYR A 675 31.69 -2.45 -6.07
CA TYR A 675 32.89 -1.60 -6.17
C TYR A 675 33.79 -1.66 -4.92
N GLN A 676 33.59 -2.61 -4.02
CA GLN A 676 34.49 -2.83 -2.88
C GLN A 676 35.89 -3.23 -3.39
N SER A 677 36.93 -2.48 -3.00
CA SER A 677 38.32 -2.81 -3.30
C SER A 677 38.87 -3.82 -2.29
N GLU A 678 39.73 -4.74 -2.75
CA GLU A 678 40.44 -5.67 -1.85
C GLU A 678 41.37 -4.88 -0.93
N GLY A 679 41.04 -4.83 0.37
CA GLY A 679 41.89 -4.23 1.40
C GLY A 679 41.56 -2.79 1.82
N GLU A 680 40.59 -2.12 1.20
CA GLU A 680 40.09 -0.80 1.63
C GLU A 680 38.60 -0.88 2.01
N GLY A 681 38.36 -0.95 3.31
CA GLY A 681 37.02 -1.03 3.91
C GLY A 681 37.11 -1.57 5.34
N VAL A 682 36.18 -1.15 6.18
CA VAL A 682 36.09 -1.53 7.60
C VAL A 682 36.01 -3.03 7.84
N LEU A 683 35.34 -3.71 6.92
CA LEU A 683 35.16 -5.14 6.93
C LEU A 683 36.18 -5.70 5.95
N SER A 684 37.38 -5.99 6.46
CA SER A 684 38.51 -6.58 5.72
C SER A 684 38.24 -8.04 5.34
N GLY A 685 37.17 -8.28 4.58
CA GLY A 685 36.74 -9.60 4.11
C GLY A 685 36.33 -9.55 2.64
N ASN A 686 36.16 -10.73 2.05
CA ASN A 686 35.68 -10.88 0.68
C ASN A 686 34.28 -10.26 0.53
N LYS A 687 33.87 -9.91 -0.70
CA LYS A 687 32.57 -9.28 -1.02
C LYS A 687 31.36 -10.01 -0.39
N THR A 688 31.48 -11.32 -0.22
CA THR A 688 30.48 -12.20 0.40
C THR A 688 30.29 -11.94 1.89
N ASP A 689 31.37 -11.77 2.65
CA ASP A 689 31.32 -11.43 4.07
C ASP A 689 30.79 -10.01 4.29
N TYR A 690 31.12 -9.10 3.37
CA TYR A 690 30.59 -7.74 3.39
C TYR A 690 29.06 -7.73 3.20
N LEU A 691 28.54 -8.38 2.16
CA LEU A 691 27.10 -8.52 1.96
C LEU A 691 26.42 -9.24 3.15
N LYS A 692 27.05 -10.27 3.69
CA LYS A 692 26.53 -11.01 4.86
C LYS A 692 26.38 -10.11 6.08
N ALA A 693 27.33 -9.21 6.33
CA ALA A 693 27.24 -8.25 7.43
C ALA A 693 26.08 -7.25 7.21
N ILE A 694 25.91 -6.75 5.98
CA ILE A 694 24.82 -5.84 5.62
C ILE A 694 23.45 -6.51 5.81
N LEU A 695 23.27 -7.72 5.27
CA LEU A 695 22.01 -8.46 5.42
C LEU A 695 21.77 -8.85 6.89
N GLY A 696 22.82 -9.18 7.65
CA GLY A 696 22.72 -9.43 9.09
C GLY A 696 22.23 -8.21 9.87
N LEU A 697 22.74 -7.02 9.56
CA LEU A 697 22.23 -5.76 10.14
C LEU A 697 20.77 -5.51 9.76
N LEU A 698 20.40 -5.78 8.51
CA LEU A 698 19.03 -5.61 8.04
C LEU A 698 18.05 -6.54 8.77
N VAL A 699 18.43 -7.80 9.00
CA VAL A 699 17.67 -8.73 9.85
C VAL A 699 17.52 -8.20 11.28
N LEU A 700 18.59 -7.60 11.83
CA LEU A 700 18.56 -7.01 13.17
C LEU A 700 17.62 -5.79 13.24
N VAL A 701 17.66 -4.90 12.24
CA VAL A 701 16.77 -3.74 12.14
C VAL A 701 15.32 -4.19 12.01
N MET A 702 15.03 -5.18 11.15
CA MET A 702 13.69 -5.78 11.02
C MET A 702 13.19 -6.33 12.36
N ASN A 703 14.05 -7.04 13.10
CA ASN A 703 13.70 -7.60 14.40
C ASN A 703 13.41 -6.50 15.43
N HIS A 704 14.23 -5.44 15.45
CA HIS A 704 14.01 -4.29 16.32
C HIS A 704 12.69 -3.57 16.00
N GLN A 705 12.36 -3.38 14.73
CA GLN A 705 11.11 -2.76 14.28
C GLN A 705 9.89 -3.59 14.69
N GLN A 706 9.92 -4.91 14.47
CA GLN A 706 8.86 -5.84 14.89
C GLN A 706 8.66 -5.85 16.41
N ALA A 707 9.73 -5.67 17.20
CA ALA A 707 9.67 -5.69 18.66
C ALA A 707 9.30 -4.34 19.30
N SER A 708 9.63 -3.22 18.65
CA SER A 708 9.58 -1.88 19.26
C SER A 708 8.41 -1.01 18.79
N ARG A 709 7.94 -1.18 17.54
CA ARG A 709 6.72 -0.53 17.06
C ARG A 709 5.52 -1.41 17.48
N ALA A 710 4.43 -0.80 17.94
CA ALA A 710 3.18 -1.52 18.17
C ALA A 710 2.83 -2.33 16.90
N VAL A 711 2.32 -3.55 17.10
CA VAL A 711 2.10 -4.59 16.08
C VAL A 711 1.46 -4.05 14.78
N ASP A 712 0.68 -2.98 14.87
CA ASP A 712 -0.05 -2.36 13.75
C ASP A 712 0.79 -1.50 12.79
N ARG A 713 2.12 -1.37 12.98
CA ARG A 713 2.98 -0.49 12.14
C ARG A 713 4.19 -1.17 11.47
N PHE A 714 4.31 -2.50 11.50
CA PHE A 714 5.37 -3.16 10.74
C PHE A 714 5.08 -3.10 9.24
N ASN A 715 5.95 -2.45 8.47
CA ASN A 715 5.79 -2.29 7.03
C ASN A 715 6.61 -3.33 6.26
N ASP A 716 5.99 -4.48 6.00
CA ASP A 716 6.63 -5.60 5.28
C ASP A 716 6.98 -5.24 3.82
N ARG A 717 6.20 -4.35 3.19
CA ARG A 717 6.37 -3.92 1.79
C ARG A 717 7.72 -3.25 1.55
N VAL A 718 8.17 -2.40 2.47
CA VAL A 718 9.46 -1.71 2.34
C VAL A 718 10.62 -2.70 2.42
N PHE A 719 10.59 -3.63 3.38
CA PHE A 719 11.63 -4.65 3.51
C PHE A 719 11.63 -5.64 2.34
N PHE A 720 10.44 -6.02 1.86
CA PHE A 720 10.31 -6.82 0.64
C PHE A 720 10.89 -6.10 -0.57
N ARG A 721 10.52 -4.82 -0.77
CA ARG A 721 11.03 -4.01 -1.89
C ARG A 721 12.54 -3.87 -1.81
N LEU A 722 13.10 -3.58 -0.64
CA LEU A 722 14.55 -3.48 -0.44
C LEU A 722 15.28 -4.76 -0.86
N MET A 723 14.83 -5.92 -0.37
CA MET A 723 15.43 -7.22 -0.72
C MET A 723 15.29 -7.56 -2.21
N SER A 724 14.11 -7.30 -2.77
CA SER A 724 13.78 -7.57 -4.17
C SER A 724 14.60 -6.69 -5.11
N SER A 725 14.63 -5.38 -4.86
CA SER A 725 15.42 -4.40 -5.61
C SER A 725 16.91 -4.72 -5.48
N LEU A 726 17.39 -5.12 -4.30
CA LEU A 726 18.80 -5.49 -4.10
C LEU A 726 19.20 -6.73 -4.93
N LEU A 727 18.34 -7.74 -5.02
CA LEU A 727 18.55 -8.89 -5.91
C LEU A 727 18.60 -8.48 -7.39
N CYS A 728 17.73 -7.53 -7.79
CA CYS A 728 17.70 -7.03 -9.16
C CYS A 728 18.98 -6.22 -9.49
N GLU A 729 19.38 -5.31 -8.62
CA GLU A 729 20.58 -4.47 -8.79
C GLU A 729 21.85 -5.33 -8.83
N LEU A 730 22.00 -6.30 -7.94
CA LEU A 730 23.15 -7.21 -7.98
C LEU A 730 23.19 -8.05 -9.26
N SER A 731 22.04 -8.40 -9.83
CA SER A 731 22.00 -9.06 -11.14
C SER A 731 22.49 -8.16 -12.27
N MET A 732 22.33 -6.84 -12.17
CA MET A 732 22.88 -5.90 -13.15
C MET A 732 24.42 -5.87 -13.07
N PHE A 733 24.98 -6.05 -11.88
CA PHE A 733 26.43 -6.16 -11.66
C PHE A 733 27.01 -7.56 -11.89
N ARG A 734 26.23 -8.50 -12.44
CA ARG A 734 26.66 -9.91 -12.62
C ARG A 734 27.97 -10.05 -13.40
N GLU A 735 28.16 -9.30 -14.48
CA GLU A 735 29.40 -9.35 -15.27
C GLU A 735 30.61 -8.81 -14.50
N HIS A 736 30.39 -7.78 -13.67
CA HIS A 736 31.44 -7.18 -12.84
C HIS A 736 31.82 -8.08 -11.64
N LEU A 737 30.84 -8.77 -11.06
CA LEU A 737 31.02 -9.65 -9.91
C LEU A 737 31.62 -11.01 -10.30
N GLY A 738 31.43 -11.48 -11.54
CA GLY A 738 32.02 -12.72 -12.02
C GLY A 738 31.64 -13.93 -11.16
N ASP A 739 32.64 -14.66 -10.67
CA ASP A 739 32.46 -15.87 -9.86
C ASP A 739 31.86 -15.58 -8.47
N ASP A 740 32.13 -14.39 -7.90
CA ASP A 740 31.61 -14.00 -6.57
C ASP A 740 30.07 -13.91 -6.58
N TYR A 741 29.45 -13.65 -7.73
CA TYR A 741 27.99 -13.48 -7.83
C TYR A 741 27.23 -14.70 -7.31
N GLN A 742 27.69 -15.91 -7.63
CA GLN A 742 27.04 -17.14 -7.15
C GLN A 742 27.13 -17.27 -5.63
N ASP A 743 28.28 -16.95 -5.04
CA ASP A 743 28.44 -16.99 -3.58
C ASP A 743 27.58 -15.93 -2.89
N LEU A 744 27.40 -14.75 -3.48
CA LEU A 744 26.47 -13.72 -2.98
C LEU A 744 25.02 -14.22 -2.94
N ILE A 745 24.58 -14.97 -3.95
CA ILE A 745 23.24 -15.59 -3.96
C ILE A 745 23.09 -16.62 -2.83
N LEU A 746 24.15 -17.37 -2.49
CA LEU A 746 24.14 -18.27 -1.33
C LEU A 746 24.01 -17.51 -0.01
N VAL A 747 24.55 -16.29 0.09
CA VAL A 747 24.35 -15.42 1.26
C VAL A 747 22.89 -15.00 1.39
N PHE A 748 22.20 -14.65 0.29
CA PHE A 748 20.76 -14.39 0.32
C PHE A 748 19.96 -15.60 0.82
N GLY A 749 20.27 -16.81 0.34
CA GLY A 749 19.58 -18.01 0.80
C GLY A 749 19.72 -18.22 2.32
N LYS A 750 20.90 -17.93 2.89
CA LYS A 750 21.12 -17.96 4.35
C LYS A 750 20.37 -16.84 5.08
N ALA A 751 20.32 -15.63 4.51
CA ALA A 751 19.55 -14.53 5.07
C ALA A 751 18.04 -14.84 5.08
N PHE A 752 17.52 -15.46 4.03
CA PHE A 752 16.12 -15.90 3.98
C PHE A 752 15.83 -17.00 4.99
N LEU A 753 16.76 -17.91 5.27
CA LEU A 753 16.60 -18.87 6.37
C LEU A 753 16.52 -18.15 7.74
N ALA A 754 17.29 -17.08 7.95
CA ALA A 754 17.20 -16.28 9.17
C ALA A 754 15.88 -15.51 9.28
N LEU A 755 15.31 -15.07 8.14
CA LEU A 755 14.03 -14.36 8.04
C LEU A 755 12.80 -15.27 8.00
N GLN A 756 12.93 -16.55 8.37
CA GLN A 756 11.84 -17.51 8.27
C GLN A 756 10.57 -17.08 9.04
N PRO A 757 9.37 -17.49 8.59
CA PRO A 757 8.08 -17.06 9.16
C PRO A 757 7.93 -17.33 10.66
N LYS A 758 8.60 -18.37 11.18
CA LYS A 758 8.60 -18.69 12.61
C LYS A 758 9.19 -17.59 13.49
N PHE A 759 10.17 -16.84 12.97
CA PHE A 759 10.80 -15.72 13.68
C PHE A 759 10.20 -14.37 13.27
N PHE A 760 9.78 -14.26 12.01
CA PHE A 760 9.21 -13.04 11.43
C PHE A 760 7.80 -13.29 10.87
N PRO A 761 6.79 -13.52 11.72
CA PRO A 761 5.44 -13.87 11.27
C PRO A 761 4.79 -12.75 10.44
N MET A 762 5.11 -11.49 10.73
CA MET A 762 4.61 -10.32 9.97
C MET A 762 5.23 -10.19 8.58
N PHE A 763 6.30 -10.94 8.30
CA PHE A 763 6.99 -10.95 7.01
C PHE A 763 6.68 -12.20 6.18
N THR A 764 5.72 -13.04 6.60
CA THR A 764 5.46 -14.38 6.04
C THR A 764 5.19 -14.38 4.52
N PHE A 765 4.28 -13.53 4.04
CA PHE A 765 3.93 -13.49 2.61
C PHE A 765 5.04 -12.90 1.75
N SER A 766 5.65 -11.82 2.24
CA SER A 766 6.82 -11.19 1.64
C SER A 766 8.02 -12.16 1.56
N TRP A 767 8.22 -12.99 2.59
CA TRP A 767 9.23 -14.05 2.61
C TRP A 767 8.95 -15.13 1.55
N LEU A 768 7.70 -15.60 1.44
CA LEU A 768 7.30 -16.56 0.41
C LEU A 768 7.56 -16.01 -1.01
N ALA A 769 7.29 -14.71 -1.22
CA ALA A 769 7.57 -14.04 -2.49
C ALA A 769 9.08 -13.93 -2.78
N LEU A 770 9.93 -13.74 -1.76
CA LEU A 770 11.39 -13.69 -1.93
C LEU A 770 12.00 -15.05 -2.27
N ILE A 771 11.60 -16.12 -1.59
CA ILE A 771 12.13 -17.46 -1.87
C ILE A 771 11.65 -18.02 -3.23
N SER A 772 10.64 -17.38 -3.83
CA SER A 772 10.12 -17.69 -5.18
C SER A 772 10.51 -16.64 -6.22
N HIS A 773 11.39 -15.70 -5.87
CA HIS A 773 11.73 -14.57 -6.72
C HIS A 773 12.52 -14.99 -7.97
N ARG A 774 12.17 -14.41 -9.13
CA ARG A 774 12.76 -14.72 -10.45
C ARG A 774 14.27 -14.48 -10.57
N MET A 775 14.83 -13.60 -9.74
CA MET A 775 16.28 -13.33 -9.69
C MET A 775 17.02 -14.21 -8.67
N PHE A 776 16.28 -14.97 -7.85
CA PHE A 776 16.85 -15.82 -6.82
C PHE A 776 16.80 -17.30 -7.21
N VAL A 777 15.61 -17.82 -7.56
CA VAL A 777 15.40 -19.25 -7.82
C VAL A 777 16.29 -19.78 -8.95
N PRO A 778 16.37 -19.15 -10.14
CA PRO A 778 17.24 -19.67 -11.21
C PRO A 778 18.71 -19.63 -10.84
N GLU A 779 19.16 -18.61 -10.10
CA GLU A 779 20.57 -18.47 -9.75
C GLU A 779 20.99 -19.47 -8.67
N ILE A 780 20.18 -19.67 -7.61
CA ILE A 780 20.49 -20.66 -6.58
C ILE A 780 20.47 -22.10 -7.13
N MET A 781 19.64 -22.35 -8.15
CA MET A 781 19.55 -23.65 -8.83
C MET A 781 20.73 -23.93 -9.77
N ARG A 782 21.42 -22.89 -10.27
CA ARG A 782 22.58 -23.00 -11.19
C ARG A 782 23.92 -23.26 -10.50
N SER A 783 23.97 -23.27 -9.16
CA SER A 783 25.20 -23.50 -8.40
C SER A 783 25.95 -24.77 -8.86
N ALA A 784 27.20 -24.60 -9.31
CA ALA A 784 27.98 -25.64 -9.99
C ALA A 784 28.24 -26.89 -9.13
N ASP A 785 28.30 -26.72 -7.81
CA ASP A 785 28.50 -27.78 -6.82
C ASP A 785 27.21 -28.20 -6.10
N ARG A 786 26.06 -27.71 -6.57
CA ARG A 786 24.74 -27.93 -5.95
C ARG A 786 24.66 -27.48 -4.48
N LYS A 787 25.58 -26.65 -3.97
CA LYS A 787 25.45 -26.05 -2.63
C LYS A 787 24.18 -25.22 -2.50
N GLY A 788 23.78 -24.52 -3.56
CA GLY A 788 22.52 -23.78 -3.60
C GLY A 788 21.31 -24.69 -3.42
N TRP A 789 21.36 -25.93 -3.92
CA TRP A 789 20.28 -26.90 -3.71
C TRP A 789 20.14 -27.29 -2.24
N ASP A 790 21.22 -27.37 -1.46
CA ASP A 790 21.13 -27.67 -0.02
C ASP A 790 20.43 -26.54 0.73
N ILE A 791 20.80 -25.29 0.44
CA ILE A 791 20.17 -24.12 1.06
C ILE A 791 18.71 -24.02 0.66
N TYR A 792 18.38 -24.22 -0.62
CA TYR A 792 17.01 -24.15 -1.09
C TYR A 792 16.14 -25.30 -0.57
N LEU A 793 16.72 -26.50 -0.43
CA LEU A 793 16.05 -27.61 0.25
C LEU A 793 15.67 -27.23 1.69
N GLN A 794 16.60 -26.63 2.46
CA GLN A 794 16.30 -26.15 3.81
C GLN A 794 15.18 -25.10 3.82
N LEU A 795 15.18 -24.17 2.86
CA LEU A 795 14.11 -23.17 2.73
C LEU A 795 12.74 -23.83 2.52
N LEU A 796 12.66 -24.85 1.67
CA LEU A 796 11.41 -25.61 1.45
C LEU A 796 11.00 -26.44 2.67
N GLN A 797 11.95 -27.01 3.41
CA GLN A 797 11.64 -27.73 4.64
C GLN A 797 11.07 -26.80 5.72
N VAL A 798 11.65 -25.61 5.86
CA VAL A 798 11.11 -24.54 6.71
C VAL A 798 9.72 -24.11 6.25
N LEU A 799 9.52 -23.92 4.95
CA LEU A 799 8.23 -23.56 4.36
C LEU A 799 7.15 -24.61 4.68
N PHE A 800 7.46 -25.89 4.51
CA PHE A 800 6.55 -26.98 4.79
C PHE A 800 6.27 -27.15 6.28
N SER A 801 7.28 -27.00 7.13
CA SER A 801 7.08 -27.03 8.59
C SER A 801 6.10 -25.94 9.04
N PHE A 802 6.31 -24.70 8.56
CA PHE A 802 5.43 -23.58 8.91
C PHE A 802 4.02 -23.76 8.35
N LEU A 803 3.88 -24.26 7.13
CA LEU A 803 2.58 -24.61 6.56
C LEU A 803 1.87 -25.70 7.40
N GLY A 804 2.61 -26.66 7.95
CA GLY A 804 2.09 -27.67 8.87
C GLY A 804 1.51 -27.05 10.13
N ASP A 805 2.23 -26.10 10.72
CA ASP A 805 1.75 -25.36 11.90
C ASP A 805 0.45 -24.61 11.57
N LEU A 806 0.35 -23.95 10.41
CA LEU A 806 -0.85 -23.21 9.97
C LEU A 806 -2.07 -24.10 9.71
N VAL A 807 -1.87 -25.35 9.28
CA VAL A 807 -2.97 -26.29 8.97
C VAL A 807 -3.36 -27.13 10.20
N SER A 808 -2.50 -27.17 11.23
CA SER A 808 -2.76 -27.91 12.47
C SER A 808 -3.79 -27.26 13.40
N THR A 809 -4.18 -26.01 13.14
CA THR A 809 -5.21 -25.29 13.91
C THR A 809 -6.62 -25.82 13.63
N GLN A 810 -7.52 -25.73 14.62
CA GLN A 810 -8.89 -26.27 14.52
C GLN A 810 -9.71 -25.66 13.39
N GLU A 811 -9.46 -24.38 13.08
CA GLU A 811 -10.06 -23.68 11.96
C GLU A 811 -8.94 -23.20 11.01
N ILE A 812 -9.07 -23.53 9.73
CA ILE A 812 -8.13 -23.09 8.69
C ILE A 812 -8.55 -21.67 8.27
N SER A 813 -7.69 -20.69 8.51
CA SER A 813 -7.96 -19.30 8.12
C SER A 813 -7.86 -19.10 6.61
N VAL A 814 -8.49 -18.03 6.10
CA VAL A 814 -8.37 -17.63 4.68
C VAL A 814 -6.90 -17.37 4.31
N HIS A 815 -6.14 -16.74 5.21
CA HIS A 815 -4.70 -16.50 5.04
C HIS A 815 -3.90 -17.80 4.93
N ALA A 816 -4.23 -18.84 5.70
CA ALA A 816 -3.59 -20.15 5.58
C ALA A 816 -3.90 -20.80 4.22
N ALA A 817 -5.13 -20.65 3.72
CA ALA A 817 -5.51 -21.14 2.39
C ALA A 817 -4.78 -20.39 1.26
N GLU A 818 -4.65 -19.07 1.35
CA GLU A 818 -3.87 -18.27 0.40
C GLU A 818 -2.38 -18.62 0.43
N PHE A 819 -1.82 -18.78 1.63
CA PHE A 819 -0.43 -19.20 1.81
C PHE A 819 -0.20 -20.58 1.18
N TYR A 820 -1.09 -21.55 1.40
CA TYR A 820 -1.06 -22.86 0.73
C TYR A 820 -1.06 -22.73 -0.80
N ARG A 821 -1.91 -21.87 -1.38
CA ARG A 821 -1.92 -21.63 -2.84
C ARG A 821 -0.59 -21.06 -3.33
N GLY A 822 0.03 -20.16 -2.56
CA GLY A 822 1.37 -19.65 -2.83
C GLY A 822 2.42 -20.76 -2.84
N VAL A 823 2.43 -21.63 -1.81
CA VAL A 823 3.32 -22.80 -1.73
C VAL A 823 3.13 -23.73 -2.93
N LEU A 824 1.89 -24.02 -3.30
CA LEU A 824 1.56 -24.85 -4.45
C LEU A 824 2.13 -24.25 -5.75
N ARG A 825 2.00 -22.94 -5.96
CA ARG A 825 2.58 -22.25 -7.13
C ARG A 825 4.10 -22.39 -7.17
N VAL A 826 4.79 -22.23 -6.03
CA VAL A 826 6.25 -22.42 -5.95
C VAL A 826 6.63 -23.85 -6.37
N LEU A 827 5.93 -24.87 -5.85
CA LEU A 827 6.22 -26.26 -6.22
C LEU A 827 5.93 -26.56 -7.70
N LEU A 828 4.87 -25.99 -8.27
CA LEU A 828 4.56 -26.16 -9.69
C LEU A 828 5.63 -25.52 -10.59
N ILE A 829 6.13 -24.33 -10.23
CA ILE A 829 7.25 -23.69 -10.93
C ILE A 829 8.50 -24.57 -10.85
N LEU A 830 8.85 -25.09 -9.66
CA LEU A 830 9.99 -25.99 -9.49
C LEU A 830 9.82 -27.29 -10.28
N GLN A 831 8.60 -27.83 -10.34
CA GLN A 831 8.30 -29.03 -11.12
C GLN A 831 8.50 -28.81 -12.62
N HIS A 832 8.15 -27.61 -13.13
CA HIS A 832 8.28 -27.28 -14.53
C HIS A 832 9.73 -26.92 -14.92
N ASP A 833 10.35 -26.00 -14.18
CA ASP A 833 11.63 -25.38 -14.54
C ASP A 833 12.85 -26.14 -13.98
N PHE A 834 12.70 -26.81 -12.83
CA PHE A 834 13.80 -27.48 -12.12
C PHE A 834 13.44 -28.90 -11.64
N PRO A 835 12.93 -29.79 -12.52
CA PRO A 835 12.45 -31.11 -12.11
C PRO A 835 13.55 -32.01 -11.53
N GLU A 836 14.82 -31.84 -11.90
CA GLU A 836 15.96 -32.57 -11.34
C GLU A 836 16.10 -32.32 -9.83
N PHE A 837 15.90 -31.06 -9.40
CA PHE A 837 15.96 -30.71 -7.99
C PHE A 837 14.89 -31.47 -7.18
N LEU A 838 13.65 -31.51 -7.66
CA LEU A 838 12.57 -32.24 -6.99
C LEU A 838 12.77 -33.76 -7.06
N THR A 839 13.20 -34.29 -8.20
CA THR A 839 13.37 -35.74 -8.38
C THR A 839 14.48 -36.32 -7.52
N GLU A 840 15.61 -35.62 -7.41
CA GLU A 840 16.77 -36.08 -6.63
C GLU A 840 16.59 -35.86 -5.12
N ASN A 841 15.87 -34.82 -4.69
CA ASN A 841 15.62 -34.51 -3.27
C ASN A 841 14.26 -35.02 -2.76
N HIS A 842 13.50 -35.77 -3.58
CA HIS A 842 12.12 -36.20 -3.25
C HIS A 842 12.00 -36.90 -1.90
N MET A 843 13.01 -37.66 -1.45
CA MET A 843 13.01 -38.33 -0.14
C MET A 843 12.84 -37.32 1.00
N ARG A 844 13.71 -36.31 1.05
CA ARG A 844 13.70 -35.27 2.10
C ARG A 844 12.51 -34.34 1.96
N LEU A 845 12.10 -34.02 0.73
CA LEU A 845 10.93 -33.18 0.49
C LEU A 845 9.64 -33.88 0.94
N ASN A 846 9.42 -35.13 0.54
CA ASN A 846 8.23 -35.90 0.92
C ASN A 846 8.13 -36.12 2.43
N SER A 847 9.26 -36.33 3.12
CA SER A 847 9.28 -36.46 4.59
C SER A 847 8.95 -35.15 5.32
N SER A 848 9.15 -34.00 4.68
CA SER A 848 8.89 -32.69 5.28
C SER A 848 7.49 -32.16 5.00
N VAL A 849 6.74 -32.73 4.04
CA VAL A 849 5.36 -32.30 3.78
C VAL A 849 4.45 -32.70 4.95
N PRO A 850 3.64 -31.77 5.51
CA PRO A 850 2.70 -32.06 6.58
C PRO A 850 1.67 -33.14 6.21
N ALA A 851 1.25 -33.91 7.21
CA ALA A 851 0.22 -34.93 7.03
C ALA A 851 -1.09 -34.32 6.48
N GLY A 852 -1.74 -35.03 5.55
CA GLY A 852 -2.99 -34.59 4.92
C GLY A 852 -2.81 -33.69 3.69
N LEU A 853 -1.65 -33.06 3.48
CA LEU A 853 -1.37 -32.23 2.29
C LEU A 853 -0.89 -33.06 1.09
N LEU A 854 -1.70 -34.04 0.70
CA LEU A 854 -1.36 -35.06 -0.30
C LEU A 854 -1.05 -34.48 -1.70
N GLN A 855 -1.68 -33.35 -2.05
CA GLN A 855 -1.43 -32.69 -3.34
C GLN A 855 0.02 -32.21 -3.48
N LEU A 856 0.64 -31.69 -2.40
CA LEU A 856 2.04 -31.22 -2.46
C LEU A 856 3.00 -32.39 -2.67
N GLN A 857 2.78 -33.50 -1.97
CA GLN A 857 3.51 -34.76 -2.18
C GLN A 857 3.31 -35.29 -3.60
N ASN A 858 2.10 -35.20 -4.16
CA ASN A 858 1.85 -35.58 -5.54
C ASN A 858 2.65 -34.70 -6.52
N VAL A 859 2.67 -33.37 -6.35
CA VAL A 859 3.45 -32.45 -7.19
C VAL A 859 4.94 -32.83 -7.18
N ILE A 860 5.52 -33.08 -6.00
CA ILE A 860 6.92 -33.55 -5.86
C ILE A 860 7.13 -34.87 -6.62
N ASN A 861 6.22 -35.83 -6.46
CA ASN A 861 6.31 -37.15 -7.06
C ASN A 861 5.95 -37.18 -8.56
N CYS A 862 5.34 -36.12 -9.09
CA CYS A 862 5.10 -35.94 -10.52
C CYS A 862 6.32 -35.42 -11.28
N ALA A 863 7.33 -34.89 -10.59
CA ALA A 863 8.56 -34.45 -11.23
C ALA A 863 9.28 -35.65 -11.89
N TYR A 864 9.82 -35.43 -13.09
CA TYR A 864 10.58 -36.41 -13.84
C TYR A 864 11.75 -35.73 -14.55
N PRO A 865 12.90 -36.41 -14.73
CA PRO A 865 14.10 -35.79 -15.31
C PRO A 865 13.83 -35.22 -16.71
N SER A 866 14.44 -34.08 -17.04
CA SER A 866 14.27 -33.41 -18.33
C SER A 866 14.77 -34.24 -19.52
N SER A 867 15.54 -35.30 -19.26
CA SER A 867 15.93 -36.29 -20.27
C SER A 867 14.74 -37.08 -20.85
N PHE A 868 13.61 -37.13 -20.14
CA PHE A 868 12.36 -37.67 -20.68
C PHE A 868 11.65 -36.60 -21.52
N GLN A 869 11.44 -36.88 -22.80
CA GLN A 869 10.72 -35.96 -23.69
C GLN A 869 9.21 -35.96 -23.40
N GLU A 870 8.61 -37.15 -23.21
CA GLU A 870 7.21 -37.32 -22.86
C GLU A 870 7.00 -38.66 -22.14
N LEU A 871 6.02 -38.72 -21.23
CA LEU A 871 5.63 -39.95 -20.55
C LEU A 871 4.53 -40.67 -21.34
N PRO A 872 4.55 -42.02 -21.44
CA PRO A 872 3.46 -42.77 -22.08
C PRO A 872 2.13 -42.48 -21.39
N ASP A 873 1.03 -42.30 -22.13
CA ASP A 873 -0.29 -42.09 -21.51
C ASP A 873 -0.72 -43.32 -20.69
N PRO A 874 -0.93 -43.20 -19.35
CA PRO A 874 -1.40 -44.28 -18.49
C PRO A 874 -2.70 -44.95 -18.96
N PHE A 875 -3.55 -44.25 -19.69
CA PHE A 875 -4.84 -44.75 -20.15
C PHE A 875 -4.76 -45.52 -21.48
N THR A 876 -3.58 -45.59 -22.10
CA THR A 876 -3.36 -46.34 -23.34
C THR A 876 -3.72 -47.81 -23.16
N PRO A 877 -4.68 -48.35 -23.96
CA PRO A 877 -5.07 -49.75 -23.86
C PRO A 877 -3.89 -50.70 -24.08
N GLY A 878 -3.68 -51.63 -23.15
CA GLY A 878 -2.60 -52.63 -23.25
C GLY A 878 -1.20 -52.13 -22.92
N LEU A 879 -1.06 -50.92 -22.35
CA LEU A 879 0.20 -50.45 -21.75
C LEU A 879 0.64 -51.46 -20.68
N LYS A 880 1.88 -51.94 -20.79
CA LYS A 880 2.51 -52.79 -19.77
C LYS A 880 3.83 -52.19 -19.34
N MET A 881 3.94 -51.88 -18.05
CA MET A 881 5.11 -51.19 -17.49
C MET A 881 6.42 -51.96 -17.72
N ASN A 882 6.39 -53.30 -17.67
CA ASN A 882 7.54 -54.16 -17.90
C ASN A 882 8.12 -54.12 -19.33
N ARG A 883 7.41 -53.50 -20.29
CA ARG A 883 7.88 -53.34 -21.68
C ARG A 883 8.69 -52.06 -21.90
N LEU A 884 8.67 -51.13 -20.95
CA LEU A 884 9.40 -49.87 -21.04
C LEU A 884 10.88 -50.12 -20.75
N GLU A 885 11.80 -49.61 -21.56
CA GLU A 885 13.24 -49.79 -21.32
C GLU A 885 13.71 -49.03 -20.07
N GLN A 886 13.06 -47.89 -19.78
CA GLN A 886 13.39 -46.98 -18.69
C GLN A 886 13.19 -47.64 -17.31
N VAL A 887 12.33 -48.66 -17.19
CA VAL A 887 12.12 -49.39 -15.92
C VAL A 887 13.33 -50.24 -15.52
N ARG A 888 14.38 -50.30 -16.33
CA ARG A 888 15.66 -50.96 -15.98
C ARG A 888 16.68 -49.99 -15.40
N GLN A 889 16.40 -48.69 -15.44
CA GLN A 889 17.30 -47.65 -14.96
C GLN A 889 16.95 -47.28 -13.52
N LEU A 890 17.96 -47.25 -12.66
CA LEU A 890 17.82 -46.73 -11.30
C LEU A 890 17.56 -45.22 -11.36
N PRO A 891 16.65 -44.68 -10.52
CA PRO A 891 16.48 -43.24 -10.43
C PRO A 891 17.75 -42.59 -9.85
N HIS A 892 18.09 -41.39 -10.33
CA HIS A 892 19.15 -40.59 -9.72
C HIS A 892 18.67 -40.10 -8.34
N LEU A 893 19.51 -40.30 -7.33
CA LEU A 893 19.26 -39.94 -5.94
C LEU A 893 20.38 -39.05 -5.44
N ARG A 894 20.01 -38.04 -4.65
CA ARG A 894 21.01 -37.31 -3.86
C ARG A 894 21.48 -38.21 -2.72
N GLY A 895 22.80 -38.22 -2.46
CA GLY A 895 23.40 -38.98 -1.37
C GLY A 895 22.98 -38.52 0.02
N GLY A 896 23.43 -39.23 1.06
CA GLY A 896 23.09 -38.95 2.46
C GLY A 896 21.94 -39.79 3.00
N LEU A 897 21.52 -40.82 2.24
CA LEU A 897 20.61 -41.87 2.67
C LEU A 897 21.23 -42.68 3.83
N GLU A 898 22.48 -43.07 3.66
CA GLU A 898 23.24 -43.91 4.59
C GLU A 898 23.43 -43.18 5.92
N ASN A 899 23.68 -41.86 5.87
CA ASN A 899 23.82 -41.02 7.05
C ASN A 899 22.56 -41.04 7.92
N VAL A 900 21.36 -40.97 7.31
CA VAL A 900 20.09 -41.00 8.04
C VAL A 900 19.90 -42.33 8.78
N LEU A 901 20.22 -43.46 8.13
CA LEU A 901 20.10 -44.79 8.75
C LEU A 901 21.15 -45.03 9.84
N SER A 902 22.34 -44.46 9.66
CA SER A 902 23.44 -44.55 10.63
C SER A 902 23.18 -43.68 11.87
N GLU A 903 22.65 -42.46 11.69
CA GLU A 903 22.21 -41.60 12.79
C GLU A 903 21.08 -42.24 13.61
N ALA A 904 20.20 -43.00 12.97
CA ALA A 904 19.16 -43.81 13.62
C ALA A 904 19.69 -45.11 14.26
N GLY A 905 20.95 -45.48 14.02
CA GLY A 905 21.58 -46.68 14.58
C GLY A 905 21.07 -48.00 14.01
N ILE A 906 20.41 -47.99 12.84
CA ILE A 906 19.79 -49.18 12.22
C ILE A 906 20.49 -49.65 10.94
N ASP A 907 21.47 -48.90 10.43
CA ASP A 907 22.22 -49.18 9.19
C ASP A 907 22.74 -50.63 9.12
N THR A 908 23.50 -51.05 10.13
CA THR A 908 24.10 -52.38 10.20
C THR A 908 23.05 -53.49 10.30
N THR A 909 21.98 -53.27 11.07
CA THR A 909 20.87 -54.22 11.22
C THR A 909 20.12 -54.40 9.90
N VAL A 910 19.87 -53.30 9.18
CA VAL A 910 19.21 -53.31 7.87
C VAL A 910 20.07 -54.03 6.83
N GLU A 911 21.38 -53.78 6.78
CA GLU A 911 22.29 -54.50 5.89
C GLU A 911 22.32 -56.00 6.17
N ASN A 912 22.39 -56.39 7.44
CA ASN A 912 22.33 -57.79 7.86
C ASN A 912 21.02 -58.47 7.45
N LEU A 913 19.89 -57.77 7.59
CA LEU A 913 18.57 -58.27 7.16
C LEU A 913 18.49 -58.46 5.64
N LEU A 914 19.04 -57.52 4.85
CA LEU A 914 18.96 -57.55 3.40
C LEU A 914 19.92 -58.57 2.76
N GLN A 915 21.09 -58.79 3.37
CA GLN A 915 22.08 -59.77 2.90
C GLN A 915 21.88 -61.18 3.51
N GLY A 916 21.13 -61.26 4.61
CA GLY A 916 20.87 -62.49 5.35
C GLY A 916 20.01 -63.50 4.58
N LYS A 917 20.21 -64.80 4.88
CA LYS A 917 19.36 -65.89 4.37
C LYS A 917 18.04 -66.00 5.16
N ASP A 918 18.13 -65.79 6.47
CA ASP A 918 17.03 -65.86 7.43
C ASP A 918 16.77 -64.48 8.05
N ILE A 919 15.49 -64.10 8.17
CA ILE A 919 15.03 -62.85 8.79
C ILE A 919 14.74 -63.16 10.26
N LYS A 920 15.48 -62.55 11.19
CA LYS A 920 15.28 -62.74 12.63
C LYS A 920 14.25 -61.74 13.16
N ASP A 921 13.38 -62.20 14.05
CA ASP A 921 12.35 -61.35 14.67
C ASP A 921 12.95 -60.21 15.50
N ASP A 922 14.08 -60.46 16.18
CA ASP A 922 14.74 -59.43 17.00
C ASP A 922 15.31 -58.30 16.12
N ASP A 923 15.87 -58.62 14.95
CA ASP A 923 16.40 -57.62 14.01
C ASP A 923 15.28 -56.75 13.43
N ILE A 924 14.10 -57.33 13.16
CA ILE A 924 12.92 -56.58 12.68
C ILE A 924 12.41 -55.62 13.77
N LYS A 925 12.35 -56.07 15.03
CA LYS A 925 11.95 -55.20 16.15
C LYS A 925 12.91 -54.03 16.32
N ILE A 926 14.22 -54.26 16.23
CA ILE A 926 15.24 -53.20 16.29
C ILE A 926 14.99 -52.17 15.17
N VAL A 927 14.68 -52.61 13.95
CA VAL A 927 14.36 -51.70 12.85
C VAL A 927 13.07 -50.93 13.11
N ILE A 928 12.00 -51.58 13.60
CA ILE A 928 10.73 -50.92 13.91
C ILE A 928 10.90 -49.89 15.03
N GLU A 929 11.67 -50.20 16.07
CA GLU A 929 11.98 -49.25 17.15
C GLU A 929 12.85 -48.09 16.64
N GLY A 930 13.80 -48.35 15.74
CA GLY A 930 14.70 -47.32 15.20
C GLY A 930 14.09 -46.40 14.13
N ILE A 931 12.94 -46.74 13.55
CA ILE A 931 12.18 -45.84 12.66
C ILE A 931 11.20 -44.93 13.41
N GLU A 932 11.15 -45.02 14.74
CA GLU A 932 10.32 -44.18 15.59
C GLU A 932 11.17 -43.17 16.38
N THR A 933 10.73 -41.91 16.39
CA THR A 933 11.31 -40.83 17.20
C THR A 933 10.29 -40.43 18.26
N GLU A 934 10.64 -40.55 19.55
CA GLU A 934 9.74 -40.27 20.68
C GLU A 934 8.40 -41.05 20.64
N GLY A 935 8.42 -42.26 20.08
CA GLY A 935 7.23 -43.11 19.94
C GLY A 935 6.26 -42.67 18.84
N LYS A 936 6.70 -41.84 17.89
CA LYS A 936 5.98 -41.51 16.65
C LYS A 936 6.80 -41.94 15.44
N PRO A 937 6.18 -42.38 14.34
CA PRO A 937 6.92 -42.77 13.14
C PRO A 937 7.66 -41.58 12.54
N ASP A 938 8.96 -41.73 12.31
CA ASP A 938 9.79 -40.71 11.69
C ASP A 938 9.75 -40.85 10.16
N ALA A 939 9.11 -39.89 9.50
CA ALA A 939 8.95 -39.93 8.05
C ALA A 939 10.29 -39.95 7.30
N LEU A 940 11.33 -39.27 7.79
CA LEU A 940 12.62 -39.21 7.10
C LEU A 940 13.33 -40.57 7.15
N ILE A 941 13.39 -41.18 8.34
CA ILE A 941 14.03 -42.50 8.52
C ILE A 941 13.26 -43.57 7.74
N ILE A 942 11.92 -43.53 7.75
CA ILE A 942 11.08 -44.48 7.01
C ILE A 942 11.28 -44.35 5.50
N ASN A 943 11.28 -43.12 4.95
CA ASN A 943 11.53 -42.92 3.52
C ASN A 943 12.95 -43.36 3.13
N ALA A 944 13.95 -43.11 3.98
CA ALA A 944 15.30 -43.62 3.81
C ALA A 944 15.34 -45.16 3.79
N LEU A 945 14.75 -45.83 4.79
CA LEU A 945 14.70 -47.29 4.87
C LEU A 945 14.11 -47.92 3.60
N ILE A 946 12.94 -47.43 3.16
CA ILE A 946 12.29 -47.95 1.95
C ILE A 946 13.15 -47.72 0.70
N LEU A 947 13.80 -46.55 0.59
CA LEU A 947 14.67 -46.25 -0.54
C LEU A 947 15.92 -47.14 -0.56
N HIS A 948 16.51 -47.43 0.60
CA HIS A 948 17.65 -48.34 0.74
C HIS A 948 17.27 -49.79 0.38
N ILE A 949 16.11 -50.26 0.82
CA ILE A 949 15.56 -51.57 0.42
C ILE A 949 15.33 -51.60 -1.10
N GLY A 950 14.80 -50.53 -1.68
CA GLY A 950 14.59 -50.38 -3.13
C GLY A 950 15.88 -50.46 -3.94
N ASN A 951 16.92 -49.72 -3.53
CA ASN A 951 18.25 -49.77 -4.15
C ASN A 951 18.81 -51.20 -4.14
N THR A 952 18.72 -51.88 -3.00
CA THR A 952 19.21 -53.26 -2.84
C THR A 952 18.41 -54.25 -3.68
N ALA A 953 17.08 -54.13 -3.69
CA ALA A 953 16.20 -55.03 -4.42
C ALA A 953 16.35 -54.88 -5.94
N THR A 954 16.65 -53.67 -6.42
CA THR A 954 16.69 -53.35 -7.85
C THR A 954 18.09 -53.29 -8.45
N ALA A 955 19.14 -53.51 -7.65
CA ALA A 955 20.54 -53.50 -8.10
C ALA A 955 20.83 -54.45 -9.26
N GLY A 956 20.15 -55.62 -9.33
CA GLY A 956 20.32 -56.61 -10.39
C GLY A 956 19.16 -56.70 -11.39
N SER A 957 17.93 -56.42 -10.95
CA SER A 957 16.72 -56.49 -11.77
C SER A 957 15.61 -55.65 -11.14
N SER A 958 14.84 -54.93 -11.94
CA SER A 958 13.67 -54.20 -11.45
C SER A 958 12.44 -55.08 -11.24
N VAL A 959 12.51 -56.38 -11.58
CA VAL A 959 11.39 -57.31 -11.45
C VAL A 959 11.23 -57.73 -9.99
N PHE A 960 10.04 -57.51 -9.44
CA PHE A 960 9.68 -57.97 -8.10
C PHE A 960 9.59 -59.50 -8.02
N SER A 961 10.09 -60.08 -6.93
CA SER A 961 10.00 -61.52 -6.64
C SER A 961 9.63 -61.74 -5.17
N PRO A 962 8.47 -62.35 -4.85
CA PRO A 962 8.03 -62.59 -3.47
C PRO A 962 9.04 -63.35 -2.61
N SER A 963 9.83 -64.24 -3.22
CA SER A 963 10.85 -65.05 -2.53
C SER A 963 12.15 -64.29 -2.23
N ALA A 964 12.34 -63.09 -2.78
CA ALA A 964 13.55 -62.31 -2.55
C ALA A 964 13.60 -61.77 -1.11
N THR A 965 14.80 -61.74 -0.52
CA THR A 965 14.99 -61.24 0.86
C THR A 965 14.43 -59.82 1.07
N PRO A 966 14.69 -58.82 0.21
CA PRO A 966 14.11 -57.49 0.36
C PRO A 966 12.56 -57.46 0.40
N SER A 967 11.92 -58.32 -0.39
CA SER A 967 10.45 -58.43 -0.43
C SER A 967 9.91 -59.03 0.88
N ARG A 968 10.54 -60.11 1.38
CA ARG A 968 10.20 -60.72 2.67
C ARG A 968 10.42 -59.77 3.85
N VAL A 969 11.44 -58.92 3.80
CA VAL A 969 11.69 -57.89 4.84
C VAL A 969 10.56 -56.86 4.85
N ILE A 970 10.12 -56.35 3.68
CA ILE A 970 8.97 -55.43 3.59
C ILE A 970 7.71 -56.08 4.16
N GLU A 971 7.40 -57.33 3.78
CA GLU A 971 6.24 -58.07 4.29
C GLU A 971 6.29 -58.21 5.81
N ARG A 972 7.45 -58.55 6.38
CA ARG A 972 7.62 -58.72 7.82
C ARG A 972 7.48 -57.39 8.57
N LEU A 973 8.09 -56.32 8.06
CA LEU A 973 7.94 -54.97 8.63
C LEU A 973 6.48 -54.53 8.66
N LEU A 974 5.73 -54.73 7.57
CA LEU A 974 4.32 -54.35 7.51
C LEU A 974 3.45 -55.19 8.46
N HIS A 975 3.72 -56.49 8.59
CA HIS A 975 2.95 -57.37 9.46
C HIS A 975 3.21 -57.11 10.96
N GLU A 976 4.45 -56.84 11.35
CA GLU A 976 4.81 -56.61 12.76
C GLU A 976 4.58 -55.16 13.22
N SER A 977 4.43 -54.21 12.30
CA SER A 977 4.18 -52.81 12.62
C SER A 977 2.74 -52.54 13.08
N ARG A 978 2.60 -51.61 14.04
CA ARG A 978 1.31 -50.99 14.41
C ARG A 978 0.73 -50.17 13.26
N HIS A 979 -0.58 -49.95 13.27
CA HIS A 979 -1.32 -49.32 12.15
C HIS A 979 -0.73 -47.97 11.69
N GLU A 980 -0.27 -47.12 12.62
CA GLU A 980 0.29 -45.80 12.31
C GLU A 980 1.63 -45.91 11.56
N VAL A 981 2.55 -46.75 12.04
CA VAL A 981 3.84 -47.03 11.39
C VAL A 981 3.64 -47.72 10.04
N ARG A 982 2.69 -48.66 9.99
CA ARG A 982 2.33 -49.38 8.76
C ARG A 982 1.84 -48.45 7.67
N TYR A 983 1.00 -47.48 8.02
CA TYR A 983 0.54 -46.44 7.09
C TYR A 983 1.72 -45.61 6.54
N GLN A 984 2.66 -45.21 7.39
CA GLN A 984 3.84 -44.45 6.95
C GLN A 984 4.78 -45.27 6.06
N LEU A 985 4.99 -46.56 6.36
CA LEU A 985 5.75 -47.48 5.50
C LEU A 985 5.09 -47.62 4.12
N LEU A 986 3.77 -47.81 4.07
CA LEU A 986 3.02 -47.89 2.80
C LEU A 986 3.06 -46.57 2.03
N SER A 987 2.98 -45.43 2.72
CA SER A 987 3.12 -44.10 2.12
C SER A 987 4.52 -43.91 1.52
N ALA A 988 5.58 -44.31 2.25
CA ALA A 988 6.95 -44.26 1.76
C ALA A 988 7.21 -45.18 0.56
N ILE A 989 6.59 -46.37 0.52
CA ILE A 989 6.58 -47.25 -0.66
C ILE A 989 5.89 -46.55 -1.83
N THR A 990 4.74 -45.92 -1.59
CA THR A 990 3.96 -45.22 -2.62
C THR A 990 4.70 -44.00 -3.16
N ASN A 991 5.49 -43.30 -2.35
CA ASN A 991 6.35 -42.18 -2.79
C ASN A 991 7.40 -42.61 -3.84
N GLN A 992 7.72 -43.90 -3.93
CA GLN A 992 8.64 -44.42 -4.95
C GLN A 992 7.98 -44.66 -6.30
N ILE A 993 6.64 -44.66 -6.36
CA ILE A 993 5.86 -44.92 -7.56
C ILE A 993 5.66 -43.62 -8.34
N ARG A 994 6.70 -43.21 -9.09
CA ARG A 994 6.80 -41.90 -9.76
C ARG A 994 6.75 -42.03 -11.29
N TYR A 995 7.77 -41.57 -12.00
CA TYR A 995 7.96 -41.77 -13.44
C TYR A 995 8.53 -43.18 -13.75
N PRO A 996 8.56 -43.64 -15.02
CA PRO A 996 9.12 -44.94 -15.39
C PRO A 996 10.60 -45.08 -14.97
N ASN A 997 10.86 -45.87 -13.93
CA ASN A 997 12.19 -46.23 -13.44
C ASN A 997 12.14 -47.58 -12.69
N ALA A 998 13.29 -48.10 -12.29
CA ALA A 998 13.40 -49.40 -11.63
C ALA A 998 12.63 -49.48 -10.29
N HIS A 999 12.65 -48.42 -9.48
CA HIS A 999 11.93 -48.38 -8.21
C HIS A 999 10.42 -48.37 -8.44
N THR A 1000 9.92 -47.52 -9.36
CA THR A 1000 8.50 -47.46 -9.72
C THR A 1000 7.98 -48.84 -10.13
N HIS A 1001 8.73 -49.57 -10.96
CA HIS A 1001 8.34 -50.91 -11.40
C HIS A 1001 8.33 -51.94 -10.26
N TYR A 1002 9.38 -51.93 -9.42
CA TYR A 1002 9.50 -52.85 -8.29
C TYR A 1002 8.38 -52.60 -7.25
N PHE A 1003 8.23 -51.37 -6.77
CA PHE A 1003 7.29 -51.04 -5.71
C PHE A 1003 5.82 -51.09 -6.14
N SER A 1004 5.52 -50.76 -7.40
CA SER A 1004 4.18 -50.97 -7.97
C SER A 1004 3.80 -52.45 -7.95
N THR A 1005 4.69 -53.32 -8.42
CA THR A 1005 4.45 -54.77 -8.41
C THR A 1005 4.40 -55.33 -6.98
N ALA A 1006 5.22 -54.81 -6.07
CA ALA A 1006 5.21 -55.18 -4.66
C ALA A 1006 3.87 -54.83 -3.98
N LEU A 1007 3.33 -53.62 -4.18
CA LEU A 1007 2.02 -53.24 -3.63
C LEU A 1007 0.89 -54.08 -4.18
N LEU A 1008 0.89 -54.36 -5.49
CA LEU A 1008 -0.10 -55.24 -6.11
C LEU A 1008 -0.01 -56.67 -5.56
N HIS A 1009 1.20 -57.18 -5.32
CA HIS A 1009 1.39 -58.48 -4.68
C HIS A 1009 0.86 -58.47 -3.24
N LEU A 1010 1.27 -57.49 -2.42
CA LEU A 1010 0.82 -57.33 -1.05
C LEU A 1010 -0.71 -57.27 -0.96
N PHE A 1011 -1.39 -56.57 -1.88
CA PHE A 1011 -2.84 -56.53 -1.95
C PHE A 1011 -3.49 -57.93 -2.10
N THR A 1012 -2.83 -58.86 -2.80
CA THR A 1012 -3.35 -60.22 -3.04
C THR A 1012 -3.11 -61.22 -1.91
N VAL A 1013 -1.99 -61.10 -1.19
CA VAL A 1013 -1.57 -62.11 -0.20
C VAL A 1013 -1.80 -61.68 1.26
N SER A 1014 -2.07 -60.40 1.50
CA SER A 1014 -2.18 -59.85 2.85
C SER A 1014 -3.52 -60.12 3.53
N SER A 1015 -3.56 -59.91 4.85
CA SER A 1015 -4.80 -59.87 5.63
C SER A 1015 -5.72 -58.73 5.16
N GLU A 1016 -7.02 -58.84 5.47
CA GLU A 1016 -8.02 -57.83 5.07
C GLU A 1016 -7.66 -56.42 5.56
N ASP A 1017 -7.15 -56.28 6.79
CA ASP A 1017 -6.71 -54.99 7.36
C ASP A 1017 -5.55 -54.36 6.57
N LEU A 1018 -4.51 -55.14 6.25
CA LEU A 1018 -3.40 -54.65 5.43
C LEU A 1018 -3.82 -54.38 3.98
N GLN A 1019 -4.69 -55.21 3.42
CA GLN A 1019 -5.28 -55.00 2.09
C GLN A 1019 -6.05 -53.66 2.03
N GLN A 1020 -6.86 -53.36 3.04
CA GLN A 1020 -7.58 -52.09 3.16
C GLN A 1020 -6.63 -50.89 3.27
N GLN A 1021 -5.54 -51.02 4.04
CA GLN A 1021 -4.55 -49.94 4.15
C GLN A 1021 -3.78 -49.69 2.84
N VAL A 1022 -3.41 -50.75 2.11
CA VAL A 1022 -2.79 -50.62 0.78
C VAL A 1022 -3.74 -49.88 -0.17
N ALA A 1023 -5.01 -50.28 -0.22
CA ALA A 1023 -6.00 -49.59 -1.04
C ALA A 1023 -6.18 -48.13 -0.62
N ARG A 1024 -6.27 -47.85 0.69
CA ARG A 1024 -6.42 -46.50 1.24
C ARG A 1024 -5.30 -45.57 0.77
N VAL A 1025 -4.03 -45.96 0.91
CA VAL A 1025 -2.88 -45.12 0.54
C VAL A 1025 -2.87 -44.83 -0.97
N LEU A 1026 -3.21 -45.81 -1.82
CA LEU A 1026 -3.29 -45.60 -3.26
C LEU A 1026 -4.46 -44.67 -3.65
N VAL A 1027 -5.63 -44.89 -3.04
CA VAL A 1027 -6.85 -44.13 -3.35
C VAL A 1027 -6.74 -42.69 -2.87
N GLU A 1028 -6.34 -42.43 -1.62
CA GLU A 1028 -6.26 -41.06 -1.09
C GLU A 1028 -5.33 -40.17 -1.93
N ARG A 1029 -4.25 -40.74 -2.47
CA ARG A 1029 -3.31 -40.06 -3.38
C ARG A 1029 -3.96 -39.65 -4.69
N VAL A 1030 -4.72 -40.56 -5.30
CA VAL A 1030 -5.42 -40.31 -6.57
C VAL A 1030 -6.66 -39.43 -6.38
N MET A 1031 -7.28 -39.48 -5.21
CA MET A 1031 -8.44 -38.65 -4.86
C MET A 1031 -8.08 -37.20 -4.59
N SER A 1032 -6.82 -36.91 -4.25
CA SER A 1032 -6.33 -35.54 -4.15
C SER A 1032 -6.36 -34.83 -5.52
N SER A 1033 -6.42 -33.49 -5.48
CA SER A 1033 -6.37 -32.66 -6.68
C SER A 1033 -5.12 -32.94 -7.53
N ARG A 1034 -5.27 -32.81 -8.85
CA ARG A 1034 -4.16 -32.96 -9.82
C ARG A 1034 -2.99 -32.02 -9.47
N PRO A 1035 -1.75 -32.35 -9.87
CA PRO A 1035 -1.33 -33.49 -10.72
C PRO A 1035 -1.21 -34.83 -9.98
N HIS A 1036 -1.11 -35.94 -10.73
CA HIS A 1036 -0.95 -37.30 -10.19
C HIS A 1036 0.31 -37.98 -10.77
N PRO A 1037 1.12 -38.69 -9.95
CA PRO A 1037 2.28 -39.40 -10.45
C PRO A 1037 1.92 -40.47 -11.48
N TRP A 1038 2.71 -40.58 -12.55
CA TRP A 1038 2.45 -41.50 -13.66
C TRP A 1038 2.29 -42.96 -13.20
N GLY A 1039 3.25 -43.47 -12.43
CA GLY A 1039 3.27 -44.84 -11.97
C GLY A 1039 2.14 -45.14 -10.98
N LEU A 1040 1.72 -44.14 -10.19
CA LEU A 1040 0.58 -44.28 -9.29
C LEU A 1040 -0.70 -44.54 -10.10
N LEU A 1041 -0.94 -43.75 -11.14
CA LEU A 1041 -2.09 -43.95 -12.03
C LEU A 1041 -2.04 -45.33 -12.69
N VAL A 1042 -0.87 -45.75 -13.21
CA VAL A 1042 -0.70 -47.08 -13.81
C VAL A 1042 -1.01 -48.19 -12.79
N THR A 1043 -0.55 -48.05 -11.54
CA THR A 1043 -0.78 -49.03 -10.47
C THR A 1043 -2.26 -49.13 -10.10
N VAL A 1044 -2.95 -47.99 -9.95
CA VAL A 1044 -4.39 -47.96 -9.63
C VAL A 1044 -5.23 -48.46 -10.79
N LEU A 1045 -4.88 -48.12 -12.04
CA LEU A 1045 -5.56 -48.65 -13.22
C LEU A 1045 -5.42 -50.16 -13.34
N GLU A 1046 -4.24 -50.71 -13.04
CA GLU A 1046 -4.01 -52.16 -12.99
C GLU A 1046 -4.86 -52.82 -11.91
N LEU A 1047 -4.89 -52.25 -10.69
CA LEU A 1047 -5.69 -52.75 -9.56
C LEU A 1047 -7.20 -52.78 -9.88
N VAL A 1048 -7.70 -51.76 -10.58
CA VAL A 1048 -9.11 -51.58 -10.91
C VAL A 1048 -9.55 -52.39 -12.14
N LYS A 1049 -8.72 -52.47 -13.19
CA LYS A 1049 -9.10 -53.09 -14.47
C LYS A 1049 -8.81 -54.59 -14.52
N ASN A 1050 -7.88 -55.08 -13.72
CA ASN A 1050 -7.50 -56.49 -13.76
C ASN A 1050 -8.38 -57.33 -12.82
N ASN A 1051 -9.21 -58.18 -13.42
CA ASN A 1051 -10.11 -59.09 -12.72
C ASN A 1051 -9.40 -60.12 -11.82
N SER A 1052 -8.07 -60.25 -11.86
CA SER A 1052 -7.36 -61.10 -10.89
C SER A 1052 -7.42 -60.56 -9.47
N TYR A 1053 -7.55 -59.24 -9.29
CA TYR A 1053 -7.59 -58.61 -7.96
C TYR A 1053 -9.00 -58.53 -7.38
N ASN A 1054 -10.05 -58.54 -8.22
CA ASN A 1054 -11.46 -58.53 -7.83
C ASN A 1054 -11.83 -57.51 -6.73
N ILE A 1055 -11.22 -56.31 -6.77
CA ILE A 1055 -11.39 -55.27 -5.74
C ILE A 1055 -12.87 -54.91 -5.51
N TRP A 1056 -13.68 -54.92 -6.57
CA TRP A 1056 -15.12 -54.61 -6.52
C TRP A 1056 -15.97 -55.65 -5.80
N GLU A 1057 -15.48 -56.89 -5.69
CA GLU A 1057 -16.22 -57.96 -5.01
C GLU A 1057 -15.98 -58.01 -3.50
N LEU A 1058 -14.95 -57.31 -3.02
CA LEU A 1058 -14.57 -57.27 -1.60
C LEU A 1058 -15.64 -56.62 -0.74
N GLY A 1059 -15.97 -57.24 0.40
CA GLY A 1059 -17.06 -56.81 1.28
C GLY A 1059 -16.90 -55.39 1.81
N TRP A 1060 -15.67 -54.99 2.13
CA TRP A 1060 -15.35 -53.65 2.60
C TRP A 1060 -15.39 -52.58 1.49
N MET A 1061 -15.15 -52.94 0.22
CA MET A 1061 -15.28 -52.01 -0.91
C MET A 1061 -16.76 -51.75 -1.22
N LYS A 1062 -17.58 -52.80 -1.24
CA LYS A 1062 -19.05 -52.70 -1.40
C LYS A 1062 -19.72 -51.88 -0.28
N ALA A 1063 -19.13 -51.87 0.91
CA ALA A 1063 -19.61 -51.07 2.03
C ALA A 1063 -19.33 -49.56 1.87
N ALA A 1064 -18.47 -49.16 0.92
CA ALA A 1064 -18.06 -47.79 0.65
C ALA A 1064 -18.36 -47.36 -0.80
N PRO A 1065 -19.65 -47.25 -1.20
CA PRO A 1065 -20.06 -46.99 -2.59
C PRO A 1065 -19.56 -45.64 -3.14
N GLU A 1066 -19.26 -44.68 -2.26
CA GLU A 1066 -18.69 -43.40 -2.66
C GLU A 1066 -17.26 -43.55 -3.17
N VAL A 1067 -16.44 -44.33 -2.48
CA VAL A 1067 -15.05 -44.64 -2.88
C VAL A 1067 -15.04 -45.41 -4.19
N GLU A 1068 -15.95 -46.38 -4.34
CA GLU A 1068 -16.12 -47.14 -5.57
C GLU A 1068 -16.43 -46.23 -6.77
N ARG A 1069 -17.44 -45.36 -6.65
CA ARG A 1069 -17.80 -44.41 -7.70
C ARG A 1069 -16.62 -43.49 -8.07
N MET A 1070 -15.88 -43.03 -7.07
CA MET A 1070 -14.75 -42.15 -7.26
C MET A 1070 -13.57 -42.84 -7.98
N MET A 1071 -13.24 -44.07 -7.61
CA MET A 1071 -12.21 -44.87 -8.30
C MET A 1071 -12.62 -45.21 -9.74
N LEU A 1072 -13.90 -45.52 -9.97
CA LEU A 1072 -14.44 -45.70 -11.32
C LEU A 1072 -14.32 -44.41 -12.15
N ASN A 1073 -14.61 -43.25 -11.57
CA ASN A 1073 -14.44 -41.97 -12.25
C ASN A 1073 -12.99 -41.73 -12.68
N VAL A 1074 -12.00 -42.06 -11.84
CA VAL A 1074 -10.59 -41.99 -12.23
C VAL A 1074 -10.30 -42.94 -13.39
N ALA A 1075 -10.77 -44.18 -13.32
CA ALA A 1075 -10.56 -45.20 -14.34
C ALA A 1075 -11.23 -44.87 -15.69
N HIS A 1076 -12.33 -44.13 -15.66
CA HIS A 1076 -13.13 -43.71 -16.82
C HIS A 1076 -12.83 -42.29 -17.31
N SER A 1077 -12.11 -41.48 -16.52
CA SER A 1077 -11.72 -40.12 -16.92
C SER A 1077 -10.83 -40.19 -18.17
N SER A 1078 -11.48 -40.00 -19.33
CA SER A 1078 -10.86 -40.07 -20.64
C SER A 1078 -9.98 -38.83 -20.80
N GLY A 1079 -8.67 -39.01 -20.90
CA GLY A 1079 -7.83 -38.23 -21.82
C GLY A 1079 -7.89 -36.69 -21.80
N LEU A 1080 -8.29 -36.02 -20.72
CA LEU A 1080 -7.88 -34.63 -20.49
C LEU A 1080 -6.43 -34.65 -19.99
N ALA A 1081 -5.55 -35.12 -20.88
CA ALA A 1081 -4.11 -34.94 -20.80
C ALA A 1081 -3.83 -33.49 -21.16
N GLN A 1082 -3.94 -32.60 -20.18
CA GLN A 1082 -3.02 -31.47 -20.19
C GLN A 1082 -1.69 -32.04 -19.71
N SER A 1083 -0.76 -32.19 -20.65
CA SER A 1083 0.66 -32.35 -20.31
C SER A 1083 1.01 -31.34 -19.22
N PRO A 1084 1.76 -31.72 -18.16
CA PRO A 1084 2.21 -30.77 -17.14
C PRO A 1084 3.01 -29.59 -17.72
N ARG A 1085 3.51 -29.70 -18.96
CA ARG A 1085 4.20 -28.63 -19.70
C ARG A 1085 3.28 -27.72 -20.53
N ALA A 1086 1.97 -27.99 -20.58
CA ALA A 1086 1.03 -27.25 -21.40
C ALA A 1086 0.16 -26.24 -20.61
N MET A 1087 0.61 -25.81 -19.42
CA MET A 1087 0.09 -24.61 -18.76
C MET A 1087 1.14 -23.50 -18.82
N THR A 1088 1.31 -22.94 -20.02
CA THR A 1088 1.74 -21.55 -20.21
C THR A 1088 0.52 -20.70 -20.44
#